data_AF-A0A3S2PDG9-F1
#
_entry.id   AF-A0A3S2PDG9-F1
#
_cell.length_a   1.000
_cell.length_b   1.000
_cell.length_c   1.000
_cell.angle_alpha   90.00
_cell.angle_beta   90.00
_cell.angle_gamma   90.00
#
_symmetry.space_group_name_H-M   'P 1'
#
loop_
_entity.id
_entity.type
_entity.pdbx_description
1 polymer ?
#
loop_
_entity_poly.entity_id
_entity_poly.type
_entity_poly.pdbx_seq_one_letter_code
_entity_poly.pdbx_strand_id
1 'polypeptide(L)'
;MHFQFCCGDSVWRPHEVRRSEPGSCAFGNIPPTSGRLLSRRETPGPCEGSAADGTPVQTHTQSISMAGSGDTEGSLTPVDFIQLQHYMEESTLRVKDVIKEFRPGGRLSQHSFGEYVDATGFCLFLKTYLEVEDFPADFCQRLFRYFQHAEQNGSTKTQMPKGGGVFLRDVSCYFSVLEEAQPREKLEFTFKLYDADGNGLLDSSEVDRIITQMMRAADYLGWDVTELRPPKPTPQHCSSLGKQGLCCICCTYIVHSQCANKKLEPCARTFVKSKQEIGKAVHDWIKADCNNSKCQVCFKKIKTLAGKRCVWCQEMRHDDCVVPGIPKCDCGPLKDHILPPWAIYAVSKEEDSCLLNVTADGHILQIAQISDAHPLLVFVNPRSGGKQGERVLRKFQGLLNPRQVYNLSNGGPTPGLHFFRTLSQYRILVCGGDGTVGWLLDAIDRANLQVHPPVAVLPLGTGNDLARCLRWGGGYEGSDLREILKDIEVSEVIPVDRWSVRVIPNDPQEAGDPVPQEIINNYFSIGVDASIAHRFHSMREKHPQRFNSRMKNKLWYFEFATSETISASCKKLNESLVIECCGRRLDLSGVALEGIAVLNIPSMHGGSNLWGESKKPDGVSEVGQSEVITDPELLKAVTQDMSDKRFEVIGLEGAMEMGQIYTGLKSAGHRLAQASQITIRTSKALPMQIDGEPWMQPPCTIHITHKNQANMLMAPATKPSGFFHLK
;
A
#
# COMPACT_ATOMS: atom_id res chain seq x y z
N MET A 1 4.27 22.42 14.72
CA MET A 1 3.88 22.96 16.04
C MET A 1 3.81 21.80 17.01
N HIS A 2 4.77 21.72 17.93
CA HIS A 2 4.87 20.69 18.95
C HIS A 2 3.92 20.98 20.10
N PHE A 3 3.05 20.03 20.46
CA PHE A 3 2.37 20.03 21.76
C PHE A 3 2.49 18.62 22.34
N GLN A 4 3.48 18.42 23.20
CA GLN A 4 3.70 17.19 23.96
C GLN A 4 3.52 17.57 25.43
N PHE A 5 2.31 17.36 25.94
CA PHE A 5 1.93 17.74 27.31
C PHE A 5 2.43 16.70 28.33
N CYS A 6 2.97 17.20 29.43
CA CYS A 6 3.49 16.45 30.56
C CYS A 6 2.37 15.74 31.35
N CYS A 7 2.42 14.42 31.42
CA CYS A 7 2.02 13.66 32.60
C CYS A 7 2.76 12.33 32.61
N GLY A 8 3.30 11.96 33.79
CA GLY A 8 4.29 10.88 33.99
C GLY A 8 4.17 9.68 33.05
N ASP A 9 5.30 9.31 32.47
CA ASP A 9 5.57 8.08 31.71
C ASP A 9 4.65 7.80 30.49
N SER A 10 3.70 8.69 30.17
CA SER A 10 2.62 8.49 29.20
C SER A 10 2.88 9.24 27.88
N VAL A 11 2.83 8.54 26.74
CA VAL A 11 2.91 9.17 25.41
C VAL A 11 1.51 9.58 24.97
N TRP A 12 1.27 10.90 24.83
CA TRP A 12 -0.02 11.47 24.41
C TRP A 12 -0.01 11.85 22.92
N ARG A 13 -1.14 11.67 22.23
CA ARG A 13 -1.37 12.12 20.84
C ARG A 13 -2.66 12.93 20.70
N PRO A 14 -2.80 13.83 19.72
CA PRO A 14 -4.08 14.47 19.40
C PRO A 14 -5.20 13.46 19.07
N HIS A 15 -6.41 13.74 19.53
CA HIS A 15 -7.64 12.99 19.25
C HIS A 15 -8.58 13.88 18.43
N GLU A 16 -8.71 13.59 17.13
CA GLU A 16 -9.64 14.28 16.24
C GLU A 16 -11.02 13.62 16.30
N VAL A 17 -12.02 14.36 16.80
CA VAL A 17 -13.43 14.03 16.61
C VAL A 17 -13.86 14.69 15.32
N ARG A 18 -14.09 13.92 14.24
CA ARG A 18 -14.79 14.47 13.06
C ARG A 18 -16.23 14.78 13.46
N ARG A 19 -16.60 16.06 13.49
CA ARG A 19 -18.01 16.49 13.40
C ARG A 19 -18.28 16.96 11.99
N SER A 20 -19.31 16.38 11.38
CA SER A 20 -20.08 16.97 10.30
C SER A 20 -20.95 18.09 10.89
N GLU A 21 -20.71 19.34 10.51
CA GLU A 21 -21.70 20.42 10.53
C GLU A 21 -21.31 21.54 9.54
N PRO A 22 -22.27 22.20 8.88
CA PRO A 22 -22.02 23.08 7.74
C PRO A 22 -21.63 24.49 8.21
N GLY A 23 -20.43 24.95 7.81
CA GLY A 23 -19.95 26.29 8.12
C GLY A 23 -20.65 27.35 7.27
N SER A 24 -21.48 28.18 7.92
CA SER A 24 -21.93 29.48 7.43
C SER A 24 -20.75 30.43 7.25
N CYS A 25 -20.59 30.95 6.03
CA CYS A 25 -19.65 32.03 5.70
C CYS A 25 -19.98 33.31 6.48
N ALA A 26 -19.01 33.83 7.22
CA ALA A 26 -19.01 35.23 7.65
C ALA A 26 -17.73 35.89 7.11
N PHE A 27 -17.95 36.84 6.20
CA PHE A 27 -16.94 37.74 5.65
C PHE A 27 -16.35 38.64 6.75
N GLY A 28 -15.03 38.73 6.81
CA GLY A 28 -14.29 39.70 7.60
C GLY A 28 -13.37 40.52 6.70
N ASN A 29 -13.69 41.81 6.60
CA ASN A 29 -13.05 42.84 5.78
C ASN A 29 -11.56 43.08 6.07
N ILE A 30 -10.77 43.36 5.03
CA ILE A 30 -9.51 44.12 5.10
C ILE A 30 -9.48 45.13 3.91
N PRO A 31 -9.01 46.39 4.08
CA PRO A 31 -9.26 47.52 3.17
C PRO A 31 -8.24 47.65 2.01
N PRO A 32 -8.47 48.58 1.05
CA PRO A 32 -7.80 48.61 -0.25
C PRO A 32 -6.52 49.45 -0.26
N THR A 33 -5.56 49.08 -1.12
CA THR A 33 -4.57 50.02 -1.65
C THR A 33 -4.47 49.88 -3.17
N SER A 34 -4.31 51.04 -3.78
CA SER A 34 -4.41 51.43 -5.19
C SER A 34 -3.35 50.82 -6.11
N GLY A 35 -3.70 50.56 -7.37
CA GLY A 35 -2.73 50.23 -8.42
C GLY A 35 -3.37 50.10 -9.81
N ARG A 36 -3.32 51.20 -10.56
CA ARG A 36 -3.85 51.47 -11.91
C ARG A 36 -3.29 50.59 -13.06
N LEU A 37 -4.13 50.47 -14.11
CA LEU A 37 -3.86 50.60 -15.56
C LEU A 37 -3.72 49.35 -16.48
N LEU A 38 -4.59 49.37 -17.51
CA LEU A 38 -4.46 49.00 -18.95
C LEU A 38 -4.48 47.50 -19.33
N SER A 39 -5.60 46.98 -19.86
CA SER A 39 -6.07 47.01 -21.26
C SER A 39 -5.33 46.06 -22.22
N ARG A 40 -6.00 45.01 -22.71
CA ARG A 40 -6.47 44.91 -24.10
C ARG A 40 -7.18 43.56 -24.33
N ARG A 41 -8.33 43.66 -24.99
CA ARG A 41 -9.03 42.59 -25.70
C ARG A 41 -8.23 42.20 -26.93
N GLU A 42 -8.32 40.94 -27.34
CA GLU A 42 -8.47 40.57 -28.75
C GLU A 42 -8.97 39.12 -28.85
N THR A 43 -10.21 38.98 -29.34
CA THR A 43 -10.75 37.78 -29.99
C THR A 43 -10.29 37.74 -31.43
N PRO A 44 -10.26 36.57 -32.08
CA PRO A 44 -11.16 36.40 -33.22
C PRO A 44 -11.89 35.05 -33.25
N GLY A 45 -13.03 35.07 -33.95
CA GLY A 45 -14.07 34.04 -34.02
C GLY A 45 -13.84 32.89 -35.03
N PRO A 46 -14.92 32.16 -35.37
CA PRO A 46 -14.87 30.79 -35.90
C PRO A 46 -14.96 30.73 -37.44
N CYS A 47 -14.53 29.60 -38.02
CA CYS A 47 -14.83 29.23 -39.40
C CYS A 47 -15.42 27.81 -39.46
N GLU A 48 -16.58 27.71 -40.11
CA GLU A 48 -17.31 26.49 -40.44
C GLU A 48 -16.77 25.82 -41.71
N GLY A 49 -16.85 24.48 -41.74
CA GLY A 49 -17.47 23.70 -42.82
C GLY A 49 -16.70 23.45 -44.13
N SER A 50 -16.34 22.19 -44.38
CA SER A 50 -16.87 21.44 -45.54
C SER A 50 -16.68 19.92 -45.36
N ALA A 51 -17.68 19.17 -45.79
CA ALA A 51 -17.73 17.70 -45.80
C ALA A 51 -17.35 17.16 -47.19
N ALA A 52 -16.77 15.95 -47.22
CA ALA A 52 -16.75 15.11 -48.41
C ALA A 52 -16.74 13.61 -48.01
N ASP A 53 -17.55 12.87 -48.77
CA ASP A 53 -17.96 11.46 -48.71
C ASP A 53 -16.83 10.42 -48.83
N GLY A 54 -17.10 9.19 -48.34
CA GLY A 54 -16.31 8.00 -48.71
C GLY A 54 -16.50 6.75 -47.82
N THR A 55 -17.54 5.97 -48.14
CA THR A 55 -17.87 4.55 -47.85
C THR A 55 -16.91 3.61 -47.06
N PRO A 56 -17.46 2.63 -46.29
CA PRO A 56 -16.73 1.78 -45.34
C PRO A 56 -16.14 0.50 -45.97
N VAL A 57 -14.95 0.10 -45.51
CA VAL A 57 -14.36 -1.21 -45.78
C VAL A 57 -14.47 -2.07 -44.52
N GLN A 58 -15.19 -3.18 -44.65
CA GLN A 58 -15.33 -4.25 -43.65
C GLN A 58 -13.96 -4.90 -43.39
N THR A 59 -13.56 -5.00 -42.12
CA THR A 59 -12.50 -5.92 -41.68
C THR A 59 -13.09 -6.92 -40.70
N HIS A 60 -12.94 -8.20 -41.04
CA HIS A 60 -13.42 -9.36 -40.30
C HIS A 60 -12.68 -9.49 -38.96
N THR A 61 -13.40 -9.32 -37.84
CA THR A 61 -12.95 -9.79 -36.52
C THR A 61 -13.40 -11.24 -36.35
N GLN A 62 -12.46 -12.18 -36.40
CA GLN A 62 -12.71 -13.57 -36.00
C GLN A 62 -12.94 -13.61 -34.49
N SER A 63 -14.10 -14.10 -34.08
CA SER A 63 -14.43 -14.42 -32.69
C SER A 63 -13.63 -15.64 -32.23
N ILE A 64 -12.72 -15.45 -31.28
CA ILE A 64 -12.07 -16.55 -30.56
C ILE A 64 -13.02 -16.95 -29.41
N SER A 65 -13.69 -18.09 -29.56
CA SER A 65 -14.43 -18.72 -28.47
C SER A 65 -13.46 -19.44 -27.53
N MET A 66 -13.32 -18.96 -26.30
CA MET A 66 -12.71 -19.72 -25.20
C MET A 66 -13.76 -19.99 -24.13
N ALA A 67 -14.47 -21.11 -24.25
CA ALA A 67 -15.24 -21.68 -23.15
C ALA A 67 -14.29 -22.56 -22.33
N GLY A 68 -13.96 -22.12 -21.11
CA GLY A 68 -13.15 -22.85 -20.14
C GLY A 68 -13.92 -22.94 -18.82
N SER A 69 -14.39 -24.14 -18.53
CA SER A 69 -15.24 -24.55 -17.41
C SER A 69 -14.87 -23.98 -16.02
N GLY A 70 -15.78 -23.21 -15.45
CA GLY A 70 -15.78 -22.77 -14.06
C GLY A 70 -16.96 -21.87 -13.67
N ASP A 71 -18.08 -21.94 -14.38
CA ASP A 71 -19.19 -20.98 -14.24
C ASP A 71 -20.06 -21.30 -13.02
N THR A 72 -19.96 -20.49 -11.97
CA THR A 72 -21.04 -20.34 -10.99
C THR A 72 -22.12 -19.44 -11.58
N GLU A 73 -23.29 -20.03 -11.81
CA GLU A 73 -24.47 -19.35 -12.35
C GLU A 73 -24.88 -18.18 -11.43
N GLY A 74 -24.54 -16.94 -11.83
CA GLY A 74 -24.97 -15.71 -11.15
C GLY A 74 -23.86 -14.73 -10.70
N SER A 75 -22.57 -15.04 -10.86
CA SER A 75 -21.48 -14.10 -10.55
C SER A 75 -20.99 -13.35 -11.80
N LEU A 76 -20.88 -12.02 -11.72
CA LEU A 76 -20.14 -11.22 -12.72
C LEU A 76 -18.66 -11.64 -12.72
N THR A 77 -18.11 -11.92 -13.89
CA THR A 77 -16.70 -12.27 -14.03
C THR A 77 -15.83 -11.01 -14.17
N PRO A 78 -14.52 -11.07 -13.86
CA PRO A 78 -13.60 -9.96 -14.17
C PRO A 78 -13.61 -9.56 -15.66
N VAL A 79 -13.91 -10.51 -16.55
CA VAL A 79 -14.06 -10.28 -17.99
C VAL A 79 -15.31 -9.44 -18.28
N ASP A 80 -16.45 -9.74 -17.64
CA ASP A 80 -17.67 -8.93 -17.76
C ASP A 80 -17.44 -7.48 -17.29
N PHE A 81 -16.61 -7.29 -16.25
CA PHE A 81 -16.29 -5.96 -15.73
C PHE A 81 -15.38 -5.16 -16.66
N ILE A 82 -14.32 -5.79 -17.19
CA ILE A 82 -13.43 -5.17 -18.19
C ILE A 82 -14.24 -4.79 -19.43
N GLN A 83 -15.13 -5.67 -19.86
CA GLN A 83 -16.01 -5.42 -21.00
C GLN A 83 -16.98 -4.26 -20.72
N LEU A 84 -17.54 -4.16 -19.51
CA LEU A 84 -18.39 -3.04 -19.11
C LEU A 84 -17.62 -1.70 -19.08
N GLN A 85 -16.41 -1.69 -18.53
CA GLN A 85 -15.59 -0.47 -18.47
C GLN A 85 -15.21 0.03 -19.86
N HIS A 86 -14.85 -0.87 -20.78
CA HIS A 86 -14.56 -0.52 -22.16
C HIS A 86 -15.75 0.15 -22.85
N TYR A 87 -16.96 -0.38 -22.69
CA TYR A 87 -18.17 0.25 -23.25
C TYR A 87 -18.51 1.60 -22.59
N MET A 88 -18.16 1.79 -21.31
CA MET A 88 -18.39 3.05 -20.60
C MET A 88 -17.42 4.16 -21.02
N GLU A 89 -16.21 3.83 -21.46
CA GLU A 89 -15.21 4.79 -21.97
C GLU A 89 -15.62 5.38 -23.32
N GLU A 90 -16.26 4.58 -24.15
CA GLU A 90 -16.75 4.98 -25.48
C GLU A 90 -18.11 5.70 -25.44
N SER A 91 -18.84 5.59 -24.32
CA SER A 91 -20.13 6.26 -24.15
C SER A 91 -19.98 7.75 -23.85
N THR A 92 -20.72 8.56 -24.59
CA THR A 92 -20.84 10.00 -24.40
C THR A 92 -21.97 10.38 -23.43
N LEU A 93 -22.84 9.43 -23.08
CA LEU A 93 -24.01 9.63 -22.23
C LEU A 93 -23.68 9.40 -20.75
N ARG A 94 -24.32 10.20 -19.88
CA ARG A 94 -24.27 9.98 -18.44
C ARG A 94 -25.48 9.18 -17.98
N VAL A 95 -25.31 8.40 -16.91
CA VAL A 95 -26.37 7.59 -16.29
C VAL A 95 -27.60 8.45 -16.02
N LYS A 96 -27.39 9.65 -15.47
CA LYS A 96 -28.46 10.62 -15.18
C LYS A 96 -29.30 11.02 -16.40
N ASP A 97 -28.76 10.93 -17.60
CA ASP A 97 -29.45 11.34 -18.82
C ASP A 97 -30.36 10.23 -19.33
N VAL A 98 -29.93 8.97 -19.20
CA VAL A 98 -30.74 7.79 -19.56
C VAL A 98 -31.80 7.46 -18.50
N ILE A 99 -31.49 7.64 -17.21
CA ILE A 99 -32.44 7.39 -16.12
C ILE A 99 -33.68 8.31 -16.21
N LYS A 100 -33.54 9.53 -16.76
CA LYS A 100 -34.68 10.43 -17.00
C LYS A 100 -35.70 9.84 -17.96
N GLU A 101 -35.29 8.95 -18.87
CA GLU A 101 -36.18 8.35 -19.86
C GLU A 101 -37.15 7.32 -19.26
N PHE A 102 -36.90 6.83 -18.05
CA PHE A 102 -37.79 5.95 -17.28
C PHE A 102 -38.81 6.72 -16.44
N ARG A 103 -38.72 8.06 -16.36
CA ARG A 103 -39.71 8.89 -15.64
C ARG A 103 -41.00 9.05 -16.46
N PRO A 104 -42.14 9.43 -15.84
CA PRO A 104 -43.39 9.66 -16.57
C PRO A 104 -43.21 10.64 -17.74
N GLY A 105 -43.57 10.22 -18.96
CA GLY A 105 -43.39 11.00 -20.20
C GLY A 105 -42.07 10.72 -20.95
N GLY A 106 -41.17 9.91 -20.40
CA GLY A 106 -39.95 9.45 -21.07
C GLY A 106 -40.16 8.23 -21.98
N ARG A 107 -39.23 8.01 -22.92
CA ARG A 107 -39.31 6.95 -23.94
C ARG A 107 -39.30 5.53 -23.39
N LEU A 108 -38.74 5.32 -22.20
CA LEU A 108 -38.59 4.02 -21.53
C LEU A 108 -39.57 3.83 -20.36
N SER A 109 -40.48 4.79 -20.14
CA SER A 109 -41.44 4.79 -19.03
C SER A 109 -42.35 3.55 -18.99
N GLN A 110 -42.64 2.94 -20.14
CA GLN A 110 -43.44 1.71 -20.24
C GLN A 110 -42.79 0.47 -19.61
N HIS A 111 -41.47 0.50 -19.37
CA HIS A 111 -40.72 -0.57 -18.73
C HIS A 111 -40.46 -0.31 -17.24
N SER A 112 -41.01 0.79 -16.71
CA SER A 112 -40.92 1.16 -15.30
C SER A 112 -42.24 0.86 -14.59
N PHE A 113 -42.16 0.16 -13.46
CA PHE A 113 -43.30 -0.15 -12.59
C PHE A 113 -43.02 0.41 -11.20
N GLY A 114 -43.33 1.68 -10.97
CA GLY A 114 -42.90 2.39 -9.76
C GLY A 114 -41.38 2.62 -9.78
N GLU A 115 -40.65 2.11 -8.78
CA GLU A 115 -39.18 2.22 -8.70
C GLU A 115 -38.42 1.09 -9.45
N TYR A 116 -39.14 0.14 -10.03
CA TYR A 116 -38.57 -1.07 -10.63
C TYR A 116 -38.51 -0.98 -12.15
N VAL A 117 -37.50 -1.62 -12.73
CA VAL A 117 -37.37 -1.85 -14.17
C VAL A 117 -37.38 -3.35 -14.45
N ASP A 118 -38.12 -3.77 -15.47
CA ASP A 118 -38.13 -5.15 -15.93
C ASP A 118 -36.85 -5.50 -16.73
N ALA A 119 -36.65 -6.78 -17.06
CA ALA A 119 -35.45 -7.22 -17.77
C ALA A 119 -35.26 -6.53 -19.13
N THR A 120 -36.37 -6.25 -19.83
CA THR A 120 -36.39 -5.58 -21.12
C THR A 120 -35.95 -4.12 -21.00
N GLY A 121 -36.51 -3.40 -20.02
CA GLY A 121 -36.14 -2.04 -19.70
C GLY A 121 -34.69 -1.92 -19.23
N PHE A 122 -34.19 -2.87 -18.44
CA PHE A 122 -32.79 -2.87 -18.01
C PHE A 122 -31.83 -3.08 -19.18
N CYS A 123 -32.18 -3.96 -20.12
CA CYS A 123 -31.42 -4.14 -21.35
C CYS A 123 -31.44 -2.86 -22.21
N LEU A 124 -32.59 -2.21 -22.35
CA LEU A 124 -32.72 -0.93 -23.05
C LEU A 124 -31.95 0.20 -22.36
N PHE A 125 -31.91 0.21 -21.03
CA PHE A 125 -31.07 1.11 -20.25
C PHE A 125 -29.60 0.92 -20.61
N LEU A 126 -29.09 -0.32 -20.58
CA LEU A 126 -27.69 -0.61 -20.91
C LEU A 126 -27.36 -0.26 -22.36
N LYS A 127 -28.23 -0.60 -23.32
CA LYS A 127 -28.03 -0.26 -24.75
C LYS A 127 -27.97 1.24 -24.96
N THR A 128 -28.88 1.97 -24.34
CA THR A 128 -28.95 3.43 -24.45
C THR A 128 -27.77 4.08 -23.72
N TYR A 129 -27.44 3.63 -22.51
CA TYR A 129 -26.37 4.22 -21.71
C TYR A 129 -24.99 3.95 -22.28
N LEU A 130 -24.74 2.76 -22.80
CA LEU A 130 -23.44 2.39 -23.36
C LEU A 130 -23.33 2.71 -24.85
N GLU A 131 -24.40 3.22 -25.47
CA GLU A 131 -24.48 3.51 -26.91
C GLU A 131 -24.11 2.29 -27.79
N VAL A 132 -24.50 1.09 -27.33
CA VAL A 132 -24.19 -0.19 -27.99
C VAL A 132 -25.49 -0.95 -28.29
N GLU A 133 -25.72 -1.31 -29.56
CA GLU A 133 -26.92 -2.03 -29.96
C GLU A 133 -26.85 -3.54 -29.71
N ASP A 134 -25.66 -4.15 -29.81
CA ASP A 134 -25.43 -5.59 -29.67
C ASP A 134 -24.46 -5.92 -28.53
N PHE A 135 -25.00 -6.53 -27.47
CA PHE A 135 -24.21 -7.13 -26.40
C PHE A 135 -24.05 -8.64 -26.62
N PRO A 136 -23.01 -9.28 -26.05
CA PRO A 136 -22.98 -10.74 -25.95
C PRO A 136 -24.27 -11.26 -25.31
N ALA A 137 -24.84 -12.34 -25.86
CA ALA A 137 -26.21 -12.79 -25.58
C ALA A 137 -26.56 -12.89 -24.08
N ASP A 138 -25.58 -13.26 -23.25
CA ASP A 138 -25.80 -13.51 -21.82
C ASP A 138 -25.35 -12.36 -20.89
N PHE A 139 -24.70 -11.31 -21.43
CA PHE A 139 -24.06 -10.25 -20.63
C PHE A 139 -25.08 -9.40 -19.85
N CYS A 140 -26.09 -8.85 -20.55
CA CYS A 140 -27.17 -8.08 -19.93
C CYS A 140 -27.94 -8.91 -18.90
N GLN A 141 -28.09 -10.21 -19.16
CA GLN A 141 -28.84 -11.10 -18.29
C GLN A 141 -28.08 -11.42 -17.00
N ARG A 142 -26.74 -11.58 -17.06
CA ARG A 142 -25.88 -11.71 -15.87
C ARG A 142 -25.90 -10.44 -15.01
N LEU A 143 -25.76 -9.26 -15.63
CA LEU A 143 -25.87 -7.97 -14.93
C LEU A 143 -27.25 -7.78 -14.28
N PHE A 144 -28.33 -8.12 -14.99
CA PHE A 144 -29.68 -8.03 -14.45
C PHE A 144 -29.87 -8.95 -13.24
N ARG A 145 -29.44 -10.22 -13.33
CA ARG A 145 -29.49 -11.17 -12.19
C ARG A 145 -28.67 -10.69 -11.00
N TYR A 146 -27.50 -10.08 -11.23
CA TYR A 146 -26.69 -9.48 -10.17
C TYR A 146 -27.51 -8.44 -9.35
N PHE A 147 -28.21 -7.54 -10.03
CA PHE A 147 -29.07 -6.56 -9.36
C PHE A 147 -30.32 -7.18 -8.73
N GLN A 148 -30.79 -8.34 -9.18
CA GLN A 148 -31.90 -9.08 -8.55
C GLN A 148 -31.47 -9.77 -7.24
N HIS A 149 -30.25 -10.31 -7.15
CA HIS A 149 -29.77 -11.01 -5.95
C HIS A 149 -29.38 -10.08 -4.78
N ALA A 150 -29.22 -8.77 -5.04
CA ALA A 150 -28.88 -7.77 -4.02
C ALA A 150 -29.96 -7.60 -2.92
N GLU A 151 -31.18 -8.11 -3.09
CA GLU A 151 -32.29 -7.92 -2.14
C GLU A 151 -32.47 -9.03 -1.07
N GLN A 152 -31.88 -10.22 -1.21
CA GLN A 152 -32.25 -11.34 -0.32
C GLN A 152 -31.82 -11.20 1.15
N ASN A 153 -31.12 -10.12 1.53
CA ASN A 153 -30.63 -9.85 2.89
C ASN A 153 -31.41 -8.75 3.66
N GLY A 154 -32.61 -8.34 3.22
CA GLY A 154 -33.42 -7.33 3.91
C GLY A 154 -34.93 -7.63 3.91
N SER A 155 -35.55 -7.60 5.09
CA SER A 155 -36.98 -7.86 5.29
C SER A 155 -37.86 -6.68 4.84
N THR A 156 -38.37 -6.70 3.62
CA THR A 156 -39.61 -5.99 3.26
C THR A 156 -40.35 -6.69 2.12
N LYS A 157 -41.50 -7.30 2.41
CA LYS A 157 -42.40 -7.88 1.41
C LYS A 157 -43.18 -6.74 0.74
N THR A 158 -42.69 -6.26 -0.39
CA THR A 158 -43.49 -5.51 -1.37
C THR A 158 -43.75 -6.42 -2.57
N GLN A 159 -44.97 -6.44 -3.11
CA GLN A 159 -45.35 -7.34 -4.21
C GLN A 159 -44.49 -7.04 -5.46
N MET A 160 -43.49 -7.88 -5.73
CA MET A 160 -42.70 -7.80 -6.95
C MET A 160 -43.54 -8.16 -8.19
N PRO A 161 -43.24 -7.58 -9.36
CA PRO A 161 -43.85 -7.99 -10.63
C PRO A 161 -43.58 -9.48 -10.91
N LYS A 162 -44.55 -10.19 -11.49
CA LYS A 162 -44.36 -11.58 -11.94
C LYS A 162 -43.31 -11.59 -13.06
N GLY A 163 -42.09 -11.99 -12.73
CA GLY A 163 -40.92 -11.97 -13.62
C GLY A 163 -39.64 -11.41 -12.98
N GLY A 164 -39.76 -10.75 -11.82
CA GLY A 164 -38.65 -10.08 -11.14
C GLY A 164 -38.29 -8.75 -11.79
N GLY A 165 -37.82 -7.80 -10.99
CA GLY A 165 -37.41 -6.46 -11.46
C GLY A 165 -36.24 -5.95 -10.63
N VAL A 166 -35.49 -4.99 -11.16
CA VAL A 166 -34.35 -4.35 -10.48
C VAL A 166 -34.69 -2.91 -10.15
N PHE A 167 -34.20 -2.40 -9.02
CA PHE A 167 -34.43 -1.02 -8.64
C PHE A 167 -33.61 -0.06 -9.49
N LEU A 168 -34.29 0.90 -10.13
CA LEU A 168 -33.64 1.91 -10.96
C LEU A 168 -32.59 2.72 -10.17
N ARG A 169 -32.84 2.96 -8.88
CA ARG A 169 -31.90 3.64 -7.97
C ARG A 169 -30.60 2.86 -7.72
N ASP A 170 -30.67 1.54 -7.64
CA ASP A 170 -29.50 0.69 -7.35
C ASP A 170 -28.61 0.57 -8.58
N VAL A 171 -29.25 0.40 -9.75
CA VAL A 171 -28.58 0.46 -11.06
C VAL A 171 -27.90 1.81 -11.24
N SER A 172 -28.63 2.91 -11.03
CA SER A 172 -28.06 4.25 -11.18
C SER A 172 -26.90 4.52 -10.23
N CYS A 173 -26.99 4.10 -8.97
CA CYS A 173 -25.93 4.31 -7.98
C CYS A 173 -24.64 3.57 -8.38
N TYR A 174 -24.77 2.31 -8.79
CA TYR A 174 -23.64 1.49 -9.23
C TYR A 174 -22.92 2.12 -10.43
N PHE A 175 -23.65 2.50 -11.48
CA PHE A 175 -23.03 3.10 -12.67
C PHE A 175 -22.46 4.50 -12.42
N SER A 176 -23.09 5.33 -11.58
CA SER A 176 -22.55 6.66 -11.23
C SER A 176 -21.28 6.62 -10.38
N VAL A 177 -21.02 5.53 -9.63
CA VAL A 177 -19.72 5.32 -8.97
C VAL A 177 -18.62 5.12 -10.01
N LEU A 178 -18.93 4.40 -11.09
CA LEU A 178 -18.01 4.08 -12.19
C LEU A 178 -17.77 5.27 -13.14
N GLU A 179 -18.67 6.26 -13.19
CA GLU A 179 -18.46 7.49 -13.96
C GLU A 179 -17.35 8.39 -13.38
N GLU A 180 -16.54 9.02 -14.23
CA GLU A 180 -15.59 10.06 -13.82
C GLU A 180 -16.32 11.37 -13.46
N ALA A 181 -16.34 11.75 -12.17
CA ALA A 181 -16.89 13.03 -11.70
C ALA A 181 -16.20 13.51 -10.42
N GLN A 182 -16.28 14.81 -10.12
CA GLN A 182 -15.70 15.35 -8.89
C GLN A 182 -16.47 14.84 -7.66
N PRO A 183 -15.80 14.59 -6.50
CA PRO A 183 -16.45 14.05 -5.30
C PRO A 183 -17.69 14.82 -4.84
N ARG A 184 -17.72 16.15 -5.07
CA ARG A 184 -18.82 17.05 -4.71
C ARG A 184 -20.05 16.84 -5.59
N GLU A 185 -19.86 16.58 -6.88
CA GLU A 185 -20.95 16.33 -7.85
C GLU A 185 -21.56 14.94 -7.61
N LYS A 186 -20.73 13.94 -7.25
CA LYS A 186 -21.18 12.61 -6.84
C LYS A 186 -22.05 12.67 -5.59
N LEU A 187 -21.63 13.43 -4.57
CA LEU A 187 -22.39 13.62 -3.32
C LEU A 187 -23.70 14.38 -3.53
N GLU A 188 -23.71 15.43 -4.35
CA GLU A 188 -24.94 16.20 -4.64
C GLU A 188 -25.97 15.37 -5.43
N PHE A 189 -25.50 14.48 -6.32
CA PHE A 189 -26.36 13.57 -7.08
C PHE A 189 -26.92 12.44 -6.22
N THR A 190 -26.08 11.77 -5.41
CA THR A 190 -26.53 10.76 -4.45
C THR A 190 -27.53 11.35 -3.45
N PHE A 191 -27.34 12.60 -3.02
CA PHE A 191 -28.29 13.29 -2.13
C PHE A 191 -29.68 13.47 -2.76
N LYS A 192 -29.75 13.92 -4.02
CA LYS A 192 -31.02 14.12 -4.77
C LYS A 192 -31.71 12.81 -5.18
N LEU A 193 -31.00 11.69 -5.19
CA LEU A 193 -31.51 10.38 -5.63
C LEU A 193 -32.19 9.60 -4.50
N TYR A 194 -31.77 9.82 -3.25
CA TYR A 194 -32.24 9.07 -2.08
C TYR A 194 -33.18 9.86 -1.16
N ASP A 195 -33.41 11.14 -1.46
CA ASP A 195 -34.48 11.98 -0.91
C ASP A 195 -35.80 11.57 -1.57
N ALA A 196 -36.40 10.47 -1.08
CA ALA A 196 -37.54 9.80 -1.69
C ALA A 196 -38.83 10.60 -1.54
N ASP A 197 -38.90 11.49 -0.56
CA ASP A 197 -40.01 12.42 -0.35
C ASP A 197 -39.77 13.83 -0.92
N GLY A 198 -38.55 14.12 -1.40
CA GLY A 198 -38.19 15.34 -2.11
C GLY A 198 -38.15 16.59 -1.22
N ASN A 199 -37.96 16.40 0.10
CA ASN A 199 -38.04 17.47 1.09
C ASN A 199 -36.72 18.27 1.22
N GLY A 200 -35.64 17.83 0.54
CA GLY A 200 -34.33 18.46 0.55
C GLY A 200 -33.43 18.05 1.72
N LEU A 201 -33.81 17.03 2.50
CA LEU A 201 -33.12 16.46 3.66
C LEU A 201 -33.25 14.94 3.66
N LEU A 202 -32.15 14.20 3.88
CA LEU A 202 -32.20 12.74 3.99
C LEU A 202 -32.58 12.30 5.40
N ASP A 203 -33.65 11.53 5.55
CA ASP A 203 -34.05 10.97 6.84
C ASP A 203 -33.20 9.75 7.25
N SER A 204 -33.33 9.29 8.50
CA SER A 204 -32.52 8.18 9.02
C SER A 204 -32.67 6.87 8.24
N SER A 205 -33.84 6.61 7.66
CA SER A 205 -34.12 5.41 6.88
C SER A 205 -33.56 5.51 5.45
N GLU A 206 -33.54 6.70 4.88
CA GLU A 206 -32.92 7.01 3.58
C GLU A 206 -31.39 6.97 3.68
N VAL A 207 -30.83 7.52 4.76
CA VAL A 207 -29.38 7.46 5.06
C VAL A 207 -28.90 6.01 5.26
N ASP A 208 -29.64 5.17 5.99
CA ASP A 208 -29.27 3.76 6.20
C ASP A 208 -29.28 2.95 4.90
N ARG A 209 -30.17 3.29 3.96
CA ARG A 209 -30.22 2.68 2.63
C ARG A 209 -29.01 3.09 1.77
N ILE A 210 -28.62 4.36 1.82
CA ILE A 210 -27.41 4.88 1.15
C ILE A 210 -26.18 4.15 1.68
N ILE A 211 -26.03 4.05 3.00
CA ILE A 211 -24.89 3.41 3.65
C ILE A 211 -24.82 1.93 3.26
N THR A 212 -25.94 1.22 3.27
CA THR A 212 -25.99 -0.21 2.93
C THR A 212 -25.55 -0.45 1.48
N GLN A 213 -25.96 0.38 0.52
CA GLN A 213 -25.57 0.23 -0.88
C GLN A 213 -24.13 0.67 -1.14
N MET A 214 -23.66 1.74 -0.49
CA MET A 214 -22.25 2.16 -0.56
C MET A 214 -21.32 1.10 0.05
N MET A 215 -21.73 0.44 1.13
CA MET A 215 -20.98 -0.66 1.75
C MET A 215 -20.90 -1.89 0.83
N ARG A 216 -21.94 -2.17 0.04
CA ARG A 216 -21.93 -3.29 -0.93
C ARG A 216 -21.09 -3.01 -2.17
N ALA A 217 -21.17 -1.80 -2.71
CA ALA A 217 -20.29 -1.37 -3.80
C ALA A 217 -18.82 -1.39 -3.34
N ALA A 218 -18.56 -0.98 -2.10
CA ALA A 218 -17.24 -1.06 -1.49
C ALA A 218 -16.76 -2.52 -1.28
N ASP A 219 -17.59 -3.41 -0.72
CA ASP A 219 -17.25 -4.83 -0.55
C ASP A 219 -16.98 -5.53 -1.90
N TYR A 220 -17.79 -5.23 -2.93
CA TYR A 220 -17.62 -5.80 -4.28
C TYR A 220 -16.36 -5.27 -4.99
N LEU A 221 -15.96 -4.02 -4.75
CA LEU A 221 -14.73 -3.43 -5.25
C LEU A 221 -13.50 -3.77 -4.38
N GLY A 222 -13.64 -4.63 -3.37
CA GLY A 222 -12.57 -5.03 -2.45
C GLY A 222 -12.07 -3.90 -1.53
N TRP A 223 -12.91 -2.91 -1.24
CA TRP A 223 -12.60 -1.81 -0.32
C TRP A 223 -12.86 -2.22 1.13
N ASP A 224 -11.95 -1.90 2.06
CA ASP A 224 -12.11 -2.16 3.49
C ASP A 224 -13.24 -1.30 4.11
N VAL A 225 -14.42 -1.89 4.33
CA VAL A 225 -15.61 -1.23 4.91
C VAL A 225 -15.60 -1.11 6.45
N THR A 226 -14.50 -1.51 7.11
CA THR A 226 -14.44 -1.56 8.59
C THR A 226 -14.61 -0.19 9.25
N GLU A 227 -14.29 0.91 8.55
CA GLU A 227 -14.48 2.29 9.03
C GLU A 227 -15.88 2.89 8.75
N LEU A 228 -16.73 2.21 7.97
CA LEU A 228 -18.09 2.69 7.64
C LEU A 228 -19.15 2.16 8.62
N ARG A 229 -18.80 1.20 9.48
CA ARG A 229 -19.67 0.79 10.58
C ARG A 229 -19.65 1.90 11.64
N PRO A 230 -20.82 2.41 12.07
CA PRO A 230 -20.85 3.46 13.08
C PRO A 230 -20.16 2.96 14.36
N PRO A 231 -19.12 3.66 14.85
CA PRO A 231 -18.51 3.32 16.12
C PRO A 231 -19.55 3.52 17.23
N LYS A 232 -19.84 2.48 18.01
CA LYS A 232 -20.64 2.64 19.23
C LYS A 232 -19.82 3.44 20.24
N PRO A 233 -20.25 4.64 20.64
CA PRO A 233 -19.56 5.38 21.69
C PRO A 233 -19.78 4.67 23.04
N THR A 234 -18.70 4.24 23.69
CA THR A 234 -18.73 3.96 25.13
C THR A 234 -18.68 5.30 25.88
N PRO A 235 -19.67 5.63 26.73
CA PRO A 235 -19.63 6.86 27.50
C PRO A 235 -18.80 6.66 28.77
N GLN A 236 -17.88 7.58 29.05
CA GLN A 236 -17.67 8.10 30.42
C GLN A 236 -16.80 9.38 30.41
N HIS A 237 -17.52 10.49 30.58
CA HIS A 237 -17.21 11.79 31.20
C HIS A 237 -16.01 12.64 30.75
N CYS A 238 -16.30 13.59 29.85
CA CYS A 238 -16.40 15.01 30.23
C CYS A 238 -17.42 15.68 29.29
N SER A 239 -18.62 15.97 29.78
CA SER A 239 -19.72 16.53 29.00
C SER A 239 -19.61 18.05 28.90
N SER A 240 -19.00 18.55 27.82
CA SER A 240 -19.27 19.89 27.24
C SER A 240 -18.52 20.06 25.91
N LEU A 241 -19.16 20.77 24.98
CA LEU A 241 -18.81 20.93 23.56
C LEU A 241 -17.36 21.42 23.30
N GLY A 242 -16.72 20.73 22.35
CA GLY A 242 -15.83 21.33 21.34
C GLY A 242 -14.48 21.85 21.81
N LYS A 243 -13.44 21.00 21.76
CA LYS A 243 -12.05 21.29 21.31
C LYS A 243 -11.10 20.11 21.62
N GLN A 244 -10.27 19.75 20.62
CA GLN A 244 -9.04 18.95 20.66
C GLN A 244 -8.77 18.11 21.95
N GLY A 245 -9.07 16.80 21.89
CA GLY A 245 -8.65 15.85 22.92
C GLY A 245 -7.22 15.35 22.70
N LEU A 246 -6.61 14.75 23.71
CA LEU A 246 -5.40 13.96 23.66
C LEU A 246 -5.74 12.51 24.03
N CYS A 247 -5.28 11.54 23.27
CA CYS A 247 -5.43 10.11 23.53
C CYS A 247 -4.08 9.54 23.99
N CYS A 248 -4.07 8.78 25.09
CA CYS A 248 -2.89 8.06 25.53
C CYS A 248 -2.63 6.87 24.59
N ILE A 249 -1.40 6.72 24.12
CA ILE A 249 -1.02 5.64 23.20
C ILE A 249 -1.08 4.26 23.88
N CYS A 250 -0.73 4.18 25.17
CA CYS A 250 -0.70 2.91 25.91
C CYS A 250 -2.09 2.44 26.36
N CYS A 251 -2.88 3.31 26.98
CA CYS A 251 -4.17 2.94 27.58
C CYS A 251 -5.40 3.43 26.80
N THR A 252 -5.20 4.13 25.68
CA THR A 252 -6.26 4.72 24.84
C THR A 252 -7.15 5.76 25.51
N TYR A 253 -6.85 6.12 26.77
CA TYR A 253 -7.61 7.10 27.54
C TYR A 253 -7.57 8.48 26.86
N ILE A 254 -8.73 9.12 26.70
CA ILE A 254 -8.86 10.41 26.03
C ILE A 254 -9.14 11.49 27.07
N VAL A 255 -8.36 12.57 27.03
CA VAL A 255 -8.50 13.74 27.90
C VAL A 255 -8.57 15.00 27.06
N HIS A 256 -9.15 16.08 27.58
CA HIS A 256 -8.95 17.38 26.95
C HIS A 256 -7.48 17.79 27.04
N SER A 257 -6.95 18.47 26.02
CA SER A 257 -5.58 19.01 26.04
C SER A 257 -5.27 19.81 27.31
N GLN A 258 -6.23 20.63 27.76
CA GLN A 258 -6.16 21.44 28.99
C GLN A 258 -6.26 20.61 30.28
N CYS A 259 -6.81 19.39 30.21
CA CYS A 259 -6.99 18.50 31.35
C CYS A 259 -5.87 17.45 31.46
N ALA A 260 -5.01 17.31 30.45
CA ALA A 260 -3.93 16.33 30.42
C ALA A 260 -2.88 16.52 31.53
N ASN A 261 -2.72 17.75 32.02
CA ASN A 261 -1.81 18.09 33.12
C ASN A 261 -2.43 17.89 34.52
N LYS A 262 -3.72 17.53 34.63
CA LYS A 262 -4.35 17.23 35.93
C LYS A 262 -3.91 15.85 36.40
N LYS A 263 -3.90 15.62 37.72
CA LYS A 263 -3.44 14.36 38.35
C LYS A 263 -4.34 13.20 37.91
N LEU A 264 -3.94 12.52 36.83
CA LEU A 264 -4.56 11.32 36.30
C LEU A 264 -3.98 10.09 36.99
N GLU A 265 -4.75 9.01 37.07
CA GLU A 265 -4.23 7.70 37.44
C GLU A 265 -3.03 7.35 36.54
N PRO A 266 -1.91 6.85 37.09
CA PRO A 266 -0.72 6.56 36.31
C PRO A 266 -1.03 5.50 35.24
N CYS A 267 -0.63 5.80 34.00
CA CYS A 267 -0.75 4.86 32.89
C CYS A 267 0.27 3.71 33.02
N ALA A 268 0.21 2.74 32.11
CA ALA A 268 1.19 1.67 32.05
C ALA A 268 2.61 2.23 31.86
N ARG A 269 3.54 1.76 32.69
CA ARG A 269 4.94 2.19 32.65
C ARG A 269 5.58 1.71 31.37
N THR A 270 6.31 2.59 30.68
CA THR A 270 7.07 2.22 29.48
C THR A 270 8.56 2.00 29.77
N PHE A 271 9.02 2.33 30.97
CA PHE A 271 10.38 2.18 31.48
C PHE A 271 10.37 2.22 33.03
N VAL A 272 11.49 1.90 33.67
CA VAL A 272 11.69 2.05 35.13
C VAL A 272 12.58 3.25 35.48
N LYS A 273 12.36 3.85 36.65
CA LYS A 273 13.05 5.08 37.06
C LYS A 273 14.40 4.84 37.73
N SER A 274 14.60 3.64 38.27
CA SER A 274 15.83 3.25 38.96
C SER A 274 16.41 1.96 38.41
N LYS A 275 17.74 1.85 38.37
CA LYS A 275 18.46 0.61 38.03
C LYS A 275 18.09 -0.57 38.95
N GLN A 276 17.66 -0.29 40.19
CA GLN A 276 17.22 -1.32 41.14
C GLN A 276 15.91 -2.00 40.75
N GLU A 277 15.14 -1.43 39.81
CA GLU A 277 13.88 -1.99 39.32
C GLU A 277 14.06 -2.83 38.05
N ILE A 278 15.28 -2.88 37.49
CA ILE A 278 15.59 -3.69 36.31
C ILE A 278 15.30 -5.16 36.61
N GLY A 279 14.64 -5.85 35.67
CA GLY A 279 14.28 -7.27 35.79
C GLY A 279 13.14 -7.56 36.77
N LYS A 280 12.60 -6.56 37.48
CA LYS A 280 11.44 -6.74 38.36
C LYS A 280 10.15 -6.73 37.54
N ALA A 281 9.86 -7.86 36.92
CA ALA A 281 8.66 -8.04 36.10
C ALA A 281 7.36 -7.85 36.90
N VAL A 282 6.47 -7.02 36.35
CA VAL A 282 5.28 -6.48 37.02
C VAL A 282 4.16 -6.27 36.01
N HIS A 283 2.93 -6.51 36.44
CA HIS A 283 1.75 -6.25 35.61
C HIS A 283 1.37 -4.78 35.68
N ASP A 284 1.15 -4.14 34.53
CA ASP A 284 0.55 -2.80 34.44
C ASP A 284 -0.90 -2.94 33.95
N TRP A 285 -1.84 -2.82 34.90
CA TRP A 285 -3.27 -3.01 34.67
C TRP A 285 -3.95 -1.71 34.26
N ILE A 286 -4.65 -1.74 33.13
CA ILE A 286 -5.49 -0.63 32.66
C ILE A 286 -6.96 -1.04 32.64
N LYS A 287 -7.88 -0.09 32.82
CA LYS A 287 -9.30 -0.34 32.58
C LYS A 287 -9.51 -0.70 31.11
N ALA A 288 -10.29 -1.74 30.85
CA ALA A 288 -10.57 -2.19 29.48
C ALA A 288 -12.05 -2.58 29.34
N ASP A 289 -12.63 -2.31 28.17
CA ASP A 289 -13.92 -2.90 27.84
C ASP A 289 -13.72 -4.38 27.51
N CYS A 290 -14.16 -5.23 28.45
CA CYS A 290 -13.92 -6.66 28.43
C CYS A 290 -15.13 -7.44 27.88
N ASN A 291 -15.82 -6.93 26.84
CA ASN A 291 -17.05 -7.51 26.27
C ASN A 291 -17.03 -9.06 26.21
N ASN A 292 -17.67 -9.70 27.20
CA ASN A 292 -17.76 -11.16 27.37
C ASN A 292 -16.44 -11.94 27.52
N SER A 293 -15.33 -11.26 27.81
CA SER A 293 -14.06 -11.92 28.11
C SER A 293 -14.11 -12.63 29.46
N LYS A 294 -13.37 -13.75 29.61
CA LYS A 294 -13.28 -14.48 30.87
C LYS A 294 -12.13 -13.94 31.72
N CYS A 295 -12.36 -13.80 33.02
CA CYS A 295 -11.30 -13.49 33.97
C CYS A 295 -10.35 -14.67 34.11
N GLN A 296 -9.04 -14.44 34.01
CA GLN A 296 -8.01 -15.49 34.13
C GLN A 296 -7.88 -16.09 35.53
N VAL A 297 -8.47 -15.46 36.55
CA VAL A 297 -8.41 -15.93 37.95
C VAL A 297 -9.62 -16.78 38.29
N CYS A 298 -10.83 -16.23 38.13
CA CYS A 298 -12.05 -16.93 38.51
C CYS A 298 -12.76 -17.63 37.35
N PHE A 299 -12.27 -17.47 36.11
CA PHE A 299 -12.84 -18.01 34.88
C PHE A 299 -14.29 -17.57 34.56
N LYS A 300 -14.85 -16.63 35.33
CA LYS A 300 -16.17 -16.04 35.11
C LYS A 300 -16.10 -14.91 34.08
N LYS A 301 -17.22 -14.67 33.40
CA LYS A 301 -17.35 -13.56 32.44
C LYS A 301 -17.18 -12.20 33.14
N ILE A 302 -16.46 -11.30 32.50
CA ILE A 302 -16.29 -9.92 32.92
C ILE A 302 -17.43 -9.10 32.31
N LYS A 303 -18.16 -8.38 33.17
CA LYS A 303 -19.21 -7.46 32.72
C LYS A 303 -18.55 -6.23 32.07
N THR A 304 -19.23 -5.64 31.09
CA THR A 304 -18.80 -4.41 30.40
C THR A 304 -18.38 -3.34 31.42
N LEU A 305 -17.21 -2.73 31.21
CA LEU A 305 -16.58 -1.70 32.07
C LEU A 305 -16.18 -2.12 33.51
N ALA A 306 -16.24 -3.42 33.87
CA ALA A 306 -15.86 -3.93 35.20
C ALA A 306 -14.61 -4.84 35.17
N GLY A 307 -13.67 -4.52 34.29
CA GLY A 307 -12.48 -5.33 34.03
C GLY A 307 -11.21 -4.54 33.83
N LYS A 308 -10.10 -5.14 34.24
CA LYS A 308 -8.74 -4.68 33.99
C LYS A 308 -8.05 -5.62 33.01
N ARG A 309 -7.24 -5.04 32.12
CA ARG A 309 -6.36 -5.74 31.20
C ARG A 309 -4.92 -5.36 31.47
N CYS A 310 -4.02 -6.32 31.55
CA CYS A 310 -2.59 -6.02 31.58
C CYS A 310 -2.14 -5.58 30.18
N VAL A 311 -1.39 -4.47 30.07
CA VAL A 311 -0.92 -3.98 28.76
C VAL A 311 0.07 -4.94 28.10
N TRP A 312 0.90 -5.62 28.91
CA TRP A 312 2.00 -6.45 28.41
C TRP A 312 1.56 -7.88 28.12
N CYS A 313 1.09 -8.63 29.13
CA CYS A 313 0.65 -10.02 28.92
C CYS A 313 -0.78 -10.16 28.38
N GLN A 314 -1.55 -9.05 28.32
CA GLN A 314 -2.91 -9.02 27.79
C GLN A 314 -3.94 -9.85 28.58
N GLU A 315 -3.58 -10.37 29.76
CA GLU A 315 -4.53 -11.01 30.65
C GLU A 315 -5.66 -10.05 31.03
N MET A 316 -6.87 -10.60 31.18
CA MET A 316 -8.05 -9.87 31.64
C MET A 316 -8.52 -10.41 32.97
N ARG A 317 -8.84 -9.51 33.89
CA ARG A 317 -9.31 -9.81 35.25
C ARG A 317 -10.44 -8.88 35.66
N HIS A 318 -11.33 -9.34 36.54
CA HIS A 318 -12.23 -8.41 37.24
C HIS A 318 -11.41 -7.45 38.11
N ASP A 319 -11.98 -6.30 38.44
CA ASP A 319 -11.35 -5.32 39.35
C ASP A 319 -10.93 -5.98 40.68
N ASP A 320 -11.81 -6.80 41.27
CA ASP A 320 -11.59 -7.51 42.53
C ASP A 320 -10.63 -8.71 42.40
N CYS A 321 -10.35 -9.15 41.18
CA CYS A 321 -9.43 -10.27 40.90
C CYS A 321 -7.98 -9.80 40.69
N VAL A 322 -7.69 -8.50 40.80
CA VAL A 322 -6.33 -7.96 40.79
C VAL A 322 -5.81 -7.92 42.23
N VAL A 323 -5.33 -9.06 42.70
CA VAL A 323 -4.81 -9.25 44.07
C VAL A 323 -3.27 -9.24 44.13
N PRO A 324 -2.66 -8.82 45.26
CA PRO A 324 -1.22 -8.95 45.49
C PRO A 324 -0.75 -10.42 45.52
N GLY A 325 0.51 -10.69 45.18
CA GLY A 325 1.12 -12.04 45.25
C GLY A 325 0.97 -12.92 44.01
N ILE A 326 0.57 -12.33 42.88
CA ILE A 326 0.38 -13.04 41.60
C ILE A 326 1.71 -13.33 40.89
N PRO A 327 1.74 -14.31 39.95
CA PRO A 327 2.89 -14.54 39.09
C PRO A 327 3.33 -13.24 38.40
N LYS A 328 4.64 -13.05 38.28
CA LYS A 328 5.22 -11.91 37.57
C LYS A 328 4.72 -11.89 36.13
N CYS A 329 4.60 -10.70 35.55
CA CYS A 329 4.21 -10.55 34.15
C CYS A 329 5.28 -11.17 33.25
N ASP A 330 4.88 -12.02 32.32
CA ASP A 330 5.75 -12.69 31.37
C ASP A 330 5.66 -12.08 29.96
N CYS A 331 4.97 -10.95 29.80
CA CYS A 331 4.62 -10.32 28.52
C CYS A 331 3.73 -11.19 27.60
N GLY A 332 3.21 -12.31 28.11
CA GLY A 332 2.20 -13.14 27.45
C GLY A 332 2.59 -13.63 26.05
N PRO A 333 1.63 -13.72 25.11
CA PRO A 333 1.87 -14.27 23.78
C PRO A 333 2.87 -13.49 22.92
N LEU A 334 3.17 -12.23 23.25
CA LEU A 334 4.08 -11.38 22.46
C LEU A 334 5.43 -11.19 23.16
N LYS A 335 5.76 -12.05 24.14
CA LYS A 335 6.95 -11.92 24.98
C LYS A 335 8.27 -11.85 24.23
N ASP A 336 8.37 -12.55 23.09
CA ASP A 336 9.60 -12.54 22.27
C ASP A 336 9.84 -11.16 21.66
N HIS A 337 8.77 -10.43 21.32
CA HIS A 337 8.87 -9.13 20.63
C HIS A 337 8.79 -7.91 21.55
N ILE A 338 8.18 -8.02 22.73
CA ILE A 338 7.98 -6.87 23.61
C ILE A 338 9.31 -6.51 24.27
N LEU A 339 9.79 -5.28 24.05
CA LEU A 339 10.80 -4.65 24.92
C LEU A 339 10.15 -4.32 26.28
N PRO A 340 10.43 -5.08 27.36
CA PRO A 340 9.69 -4.92 28.60
C PRO A 340 10.05 -3.60 29.30
N PRO A 341 9.11 -2.94 29.99
CA PRO A 341 9.40 -1.69 30.70
C PRO A 341 10.53 -1.83 31.74
N TRP A 342 10.62 -2.98 32.41
CA TRP A 342 11.68 -3.28 33.37
C TRP A 342 13.03 -3.65 32.73
N ALA A 343 13.16 -3.55 31.41
CA ALA A 343 14.44 -3.59 30.71
C ALA A 343 14.91 -2.19 30.25
N ILE A 344 14.07 -1.16 30.38
CA ILE A 344 14.42 0.22 30.00
C ILE A 344 14.57 1.04 31.28
N TYR A 345 15.67 1.76 31.45
CA TYR A 345 15.90 2.57 32.64
C TYR A 345 16.41 3.97 32.31
N ALA A 346 16.07 4.93 33.18
CA ALA A 346 16.56 6.29 33.11
C ALA A 346 17.99 6.41 33.67
N VAL A 347 18.81 7.23 33.02
CA VAL A 347 20.17 7.59 33.44
C VAL A 347 20.26 9.10 33.62
N SER A 348 20.96 9.54 34.68
CA SER A 348 21.27 10.94 34.94
C SER A 348 22.27 11.47 33.89
N LYS A 349 22.08 12.72 33.45
CA LYS A 349 22.84 13.37 32.36
C LYS A 349 24.34 13.41 32.62
N GLU A 350 25.08 12.48 32.05
CA GLU A 350 26.50 12.62 31.77
C GLU A 350 26.73 12.13 30.32
N GLU A 351 27.09 13.08 29.44
CA GLU A 351 27.52 12.95 28.03
C GLU A 351 26.46 13.00 26.90
N ASP A 352 26.80 13.85 25.90
CA ASP A 352 26.21 14.19 24.60
C ASP A 352 24.69 14.04 24.36
N SER A 353 23.97 15.15 24.57
CA SER A 353 22.50 15.27 24.56
C SER A 353 21.80 15.19 23.21
N CYS A 354 22.51 15.11 22.08
CA CYS A 354 21.89 15.40 20.77
C CYS A 354 21.26 14.19 20.07
N LEU A 355 21.57 12.95 20.49
CA LEU A 355 21.11 11.70 19.84
C LEU A 355 20.44 10.70 20.80
N LEU A 356 20.21 11.10 22.04
CA LEU A 356 19.69 10.20 23.08
C LEU A 356 18.16 10.18 23.07
N ASN A 357 17.58 9.01 23.41
CA ASN A 357 16.15 8.88 23.68
C ASN A 357 15.83 9.64 24.98
N VAL A 358 15.61 10.94 24.86
CA VAL A 358 15.30 11.84 25.98
C VAL A 358 13.79 11.85 26.19
N THR A 359 13.36 11.52 27.39
CA THR A 359 11.94 11.65 27.79
C THR A 359 11.53 13.12 27.89
N ALA A 360 10.23 13.42 27.90
CA ALA A 360 9.74 14.81 27.99
C ALA A 360 10.19 15.55 29.27
N ASP A 361 10.53 14.80 30.32
CA ASP A 361 11.11 15.24 31.59
C ASP A 361 12.64 15.24 31.62
N GLY A 362 13.31 14.98 30.48
CA GLY A 362 14.75 15.15 30.32
C GLY A 362 15.62 13.96 30.69
N HIS A 363 15.05 12.78 30.97
CA HIS A 363 15.80 11.57 31.27
C HIS A 363 16.31 10.91 30.00
N ILE A 364 17.57 10.48 30.00
CA ILE A 364 18.15 9.65 28.96
C ILE A 364 17.79 8.20 29.26
N LEU A 365 17.23 7.49 28.28
CA LEU A 365 16.89 6.08 28.43
C LEU A 365 17.97 5.17 27.86
N GLN A 366 18.23 4.08 28.59
CA GLN A 366 19.07 2.98 28.16
C GLN A 366 18.33 1.65 28.30
N ILE A 367 18.80 0.65 27.57
CA ILE A 367 18.24 -0.71 27.58
C ILE A 367 19.23 -1.64 28.30
N ALA A 368 18.75 -2.43 29.25
CA ALA A 368 19.49 -3.53 29.85
C ALA A 368 19.43 -4.77 28.94
N GLN A 369 20.43 -5.66 29.03
CA GLN A 369 20.37 -6.92 28.28
C GLN A 369 19.14 -7.73 28.65
N ILE A 370 18.57 -8.40 27.65
CA ILE A 370 17.37 -9.23 27.80
C ILE A 370 17.76 -10.65 27.41
N SER A 371 17.51 -11.60 28.31
CA SER A 371 17.69 -13.02 28.05
C SER A 371 16.38 -13.62 27.52
N ASP A 372 16.49 -14.64 26.67
CA ASP A 372 15.37 -15.47 26.20
C ASP A 372 14.26 -14.72 25.43
N ALA A 373 14.59 -13.61 24.77
CA ALA A 373 13.69 -12.86 23.88
C ALA A 373 14.46 -12.07 22.81
N HIS A 374 13.78 -11.70 21.73
CA HIS A 374 14.30 -10.90 20.64
C HIS A 374 13.42 -9.66 20.40
N PRO A 375 13.56 -8.60 21.24
CA PRO A 375 12.73 -7.41 21.13
C PRO A 375 12.65 -6.89 19.69
N LEU A 376 11.45 -6.50 19.26
CA LEU A 376 11.22 -6.08 17.89
C LEU A 376 11.25 -4.55 17.79
N LEU A 377 12.29 -4.03 17.13
CA LEU A 377 12.39 -2.62 16.76
C LEU A 377 11.57 -2.38 15.47
N VAL A 378 10.47 -1.63 15.58
CA VAL A 378 9.54 -1.40 14.47
C VAL A 378 9.71 0.01 13.93
N PHE A 379 9.98 0.14 12.63
CA PHE A 379 9.97 1.39 11.89
C PHE A 379 8.78 1.45 10.96
N VAL A 380 7.99 2.53 11.03
CA VAL A 380 6.81 2.71 10.18
C VAL A 380 6.91 4.00 9.41
N ASN A 381 6.73 3.93 8.08
CA ASN A 381 6.52 5.10 7.24
C ASN A 381 5.00 5.39 7.16
N PRO A 382 4.48 6.45 7.82
CA PRO A 382 3.04 6.72 7.86
C PRO A 382 2.45 7.10 6.50
N ARG A 383 3.29 7.57 5.56
CA ARG A 383 2.87 8.00 4.23
C ARG A 383 2.63 6.82 3.28
N SER A 384 3.15 5.63 3.59
CA SER A 384 3.01 4.44 2.76
C SER A 384 1.58 3.87 2.77
N GLY A 385 1.21 3.16 1.69
CA GLY A 385 -0.02 2.38 1.60
C GLY A 385 -1.31 3.19 1.51
N GLY A 386 -1.27 4.41 0.96
CA GLY A 386 -2.46 5.26 0.91
C GLY A 386 -2.92 5.71 2.30
N LYS A 387 -1.97 6.04 3.19
CA LYS A 387 -2.16 6.38 4.62
C LYS A 387 -2.44 5.21 5.56
N GLN A 388 -2.34 3.96 5.09
CA GLN A 388 -2.38 2.78 5.97
C GLN A 388 -1.23 2.77 7.00
N GLY A 389 -0.08 3.36 6.68
CA GLY A 389 1.06 3.44 7.59
C GLY A 389 0.71 4.06 8.95
N GLU A 390 -0.13 5.10 8.99
CA GLU A 390 -0.59 5.70 10.25
C GLU A 390 -1.45 4.75 11.09
N ARG A 391 -2.28 3.90 10.44
CA ARG A 391 -3.06 2.86 11.13
C ARG A 391 -2.14 1.78 11.69
N VAL A 392 -1.16 1.33 10.90
CA VAL A 392 -0.17 0.33 11.31
C VAL A 392 0.67 0.82 12.49
N LEU A 393 1.17 2.05 12.43
CA LEU A 393 1.92 2.69 13.51
C LEU A 393 1.12 2.64 14.83
N ARG A 394 -0.15 3.07 14.78
CA ARG A 394 -1.04 3.08 15.95
C ARG A 394 -1.31 1.68 16.49
N LYS A 395 -1.50 0.68 15.62
CA LYS A 395 -1.72 -0.71 16.04
C LYS A 395 -0.47 -1.27 16.73
N PHE A 396 0.73 -1.09 16.17
CA PHE A 396 1.96 -1.58 16.80
C PHE A 396 2.24 -0.91 18.14
N GLN A 397 2.02 0.40 18.26
CA GLN A 397 2.17 1.10 19.54
C GLN A 397 1.20 0.61 20.63
N GLY A 398 0.09 -0.05 20.26
CA GLY A 398 -0.84 -0.68 21.20
C GLY A 398 -0.56 -2.16 21.47
N LEU A 399 0.22 -2.84 20.61
CA LEU A 399 0.61 -4.25 20.77
C LEU A 399 1.96 -4.39 21.47
N LEU A 400 2.85 -3.42 21.28
CA LEU A 400 4.24 -3.41 21.70
C LEU A 400 4.50 -2.23 22.64
N ASN A 401 5.67 -2.21 23.30
CA ASN A 401 6.09 -1.01 24.02
C ASN A 401 6.22 0.17 23.03
N PRO A 402 5.57 1.32 23.22
CA PRO A 402 5.68 2.44 22.29
C PRO A 402 7.12 2.94 22.07
N ARG A 403 8.04 2.65 23.00
CA ARG A 403 9.47 3.00 22.88
C ARG A 403 10.25 2.16 21.88
N GLN A 404 9.67 1.07 21.35
CA GLN A 404 10.26 0.28 20.26
C GLN A 404 9.57 0.50 18.90
N VAL A 405 8.65 1.47 18.80
CA VAL A 405 7.90 1.74 17.57
C VAL A 405 8.15 3.18 17.11
N TYR A 406 8.85 3.32 15.99
CA TYR A 406 9.34 4.59 15.48
C TYR A 406 8.60 5.02 14.21
N ASN A 407 8.22 6.30 14.19
CA ASN A 407 7.68 6.96 13.01
C ASN A 407 8.84 7.51 12.17
N LEU A 408 9.05 6.96 10.98
CA LEU A 408 10.14 7.37 10.09
C LEU A 408 10.01 8.81 9.57
N SER A 409 8.80 9.40 9.56
CA SER A 409 8.64 10.82 9.23
C SER A 409 9.18 11.75 10.33
N ASN A 410 9.48 11.22 11.53
CA ASN A 410 9.93 11.99 12.68
C ASN A 410 11.40 11.68 12.99
N GLY A 411 12.32 12.26 12.22
CA GLY A 411 13.76 12.12 12.46
C GLY A 411 14.39 10.84 11.91
N GLY A 412 13.66 10.07 11.10
CA GLY A 412 14.18 8.89 10.40
C GLY A 412 14.49 7.69 11.31
N PRO A 413 15.29 6.72 10.82
CA PRO A 413 15.59 5.49 11.55
C PRO A 413 16.65 5.65 12.65
N THR A 414 17.52 6.66 12.54
CA THR A 414 18.70 6.84 13.43
C THR A 414 18.36 6.83 14.93
N PRO A 415 17.30 7.50 15.42
CA PRO A 415 16.98 7.48 16.86
C PRO A 415 16.67 6.07 17.39
N GLY A 416 16.00 5.23 16.59
CA GLY A 416 15.68 3.86 16.97
C GLY A 416 16.90 2.94 16.96
N LEU A 417 17.71 3.04 15.91
CA LEU A 417 18.98 2.29 15.81
C LEU A 417 19.91 2.64 16.96
N HIS A 418 20.03 3.93 17.29
CA HIS A 418 20.85 4.39 18.40
C HIS A 418 20.33 3.89 19.76
N PHE A 419 19.02 3.84 19.98
CA PHE A 419 18.45 3.36 21.25
C PHE A 419 18.70 1.86 21.46
N PHE A 420 18.61 1.06 20.40
CA PHE A 420 18.80 -0.39 20.44
C PHE A 420 20.27 -0.83 20.35
N ARG A 421 21.21 0.08 20.08
CA ARG A 421 22.64 -0.21 19.81
C ARG A 421 23.37 -1.04 20.87
N THR A 422 22.85 -1.06 22.09
CA THR A 422 23.46 -1.76 23.24
C THR A 422 23.00 -3.21 23.34
N LEU A 423 21.88 -3.58 22.73
CA LEU A 423 21.36 -4.94 22.76
C LEU A 423 22.17 -5.85 21.83
N SER A 424 22.51 -7.04 22.30
CA SER A 424 23.20 -8.05 21.49
C SER A 424 22.26 -8.89 20.62
N GLN A 425 20.97 -8.94 20.95
CA GLN A 425 19.97 -9.72 20.23
C GLN A 425 18.65 -8.96 20.15
N TYR A 426 18.22 -8.67 18.93
CA TYR A 426 16.93 -8.04 18.60
C TYR A 426 16.65 -8.22 17.11
N ARG A 427 15.41 -8.00 16.69
CA ARG A 427 15.00 -8.02 15.28
C ARG A 427 14.47 -6.65 14.87
N ILE A 428 14.46 -6.36 13.58
CA ILE A 428 13.87 -5.13 13.04
C ILE A 428 12.69 -5.48 12.14
N LEU A 429 11.62 -4.70 12.22
CA LEU A 429 10.51 -4.71 11.27
C LEU A 429 10.40 -3.34 10.61
N VAL A 430 10.43 -3.29 9.28
CA VAL A 430 10.19 -2.07 8.51
C VAL A 430 8.86 -2.14 7.77
N CYS A 431 8.01 -1.14 8.01
CA CYS A 431 6.69 -1.02 7.40
C CYS A 431 6.71 0.09 6.35
N GLY A 432 6.76 -0.28 5.07
CA GLY A 432 6.96 0.67 3.97
C GLY A 432 6.96 0.00 2.58
N GLY A 433 7.39 0.74 1.56
CA GLY A 433 7.74 0.16 0.24
C GLY A 433 9.25 -0.05 0.12
N ASP A 434 9.73 -0.47 -1.06
CA ASP A 434 11.15 -0.79 -1.30
C ASP A 434 12.10 0.35 -0.93
N GLY A 435 11.78 1.60 -1.31
CA GLY A 435 12.58 2.77 -0.93
C GLY A 435 12.66 3.01 0.59
N THR A 436 11.61 2.67 1.36
CA THR A 436 11.66 2.72 2.83
C THR A 436 12.61 1.66 3.39
N VAL A 437 12.64 0.47 2.77
CA VAL A 437 13.55 -0.61 3.18
C VAL A 437 14.99 -0.21 2.88
N GLY A 438 15.28 0.26 1.66
CA GLY A 438 16.61 0.73 1.26
C GLY A 438 17.14 1.85 2.19
N TRP A 439 16.30 2.82 2.52
CA TRP A 439 16.66 3.90 3.46
C TRP A 439 17.05 3.37 4.85
N LEU A 440 16.32 2.38 5.38
CA LEU A 440 16.66 1.77 6.66
C LEU A 440 17.97 0.98 6.59
N LEU A 441 18.19 0.17 5.55
CA LEU A 441 19.41 -0.62 5.38
C LEU A 441 20.66 0.29 5.28
N ASP A 442 20.55 1.37 4.55
CA ASP A 442 21.58 2.40 4.43
C ASP A 442 21.83 3.13 5.77
N ALA A 443 20.78 3.34 6.59
CA ALA A 443 20.96 3.85 7.95
C ALA A 443 21.62 2.84 8.89
N ILE A 444 21.36 1.53 8.73
CA ILE A 444 22.03 0.46 9.47
C ILE A 444 23.53 0.44 9.15
N ASP A 445 23.91 0.56 7.86
CA ASP A 445 25.31 0.62 7.43
C ASP A 445 26.06 1.77 8.12
N ARG A 446 25.43 2.95 8.25
CA ARG A 446 26.02 4.12 8.90
C ARG A 446 26.00 4.09 10.42
N ALA A 447 25.11 3.31 11.02
CA ALA A 447 24.92 3.31 12.47
C ALA A 447 26.06 2.62 13.24
N ASN A 448 26.95 1.91 12.55
CA ASN A 448 28.09 1.18 13.14
C ASN A 448 27.67 0.36 14.37
N LEU A 449 26.60 -0.42 14.20
CA LEU A 449 26.03 -1.24 15.26
C LEU A 449 26.99 -2.38 15.64
N GLN A 450 26.99 -2.77 16.91
CA GLN A 450 27.79 -3.91 17.38
C GLN A 450 27.30 -5.24 16.81
N VAL A 451 26.01 -5.29 16.44
CA VAL A 451 25.35 -6.46 15.85
C VAL A 451 24.57 -6.04 14.61
N HIS A 452 24.40 -6.97 13.67
CA HIS A 452 23.62 -6.78 12.44
C HIS A 452 22.28 -7.51 12.56
N PRO A 453 21.27 -6.88 13.21
CA PRO A 453 19.98 -7.52 13.47
C PRO A 453 19.26 -7.84 12.15
N PRO A 454 18.54 -8.97 12.05
CA PRO A 454 17.84 -9.31 10.83
C PRO A 454 16.57 -8.45 10.67
N VAL A 455 16.23 -8.12 9.42
CA VAL A 455 15.15 -7.18 9.05
C VAL A 455 13.99 -7.91 8.36
N ALA A 456 12.79 -7.83 8.92
CA ALA A 456 11.52 -8.21 8.26
C ALA A 456 10.86 -7.00 7.58
N VAL A 457 10.04 -7.26 6.56
CA VAL A 457 9.32 -6.22 5.80
C VAL A 457 7.82 -6.40 5.93
N LEU A 458 7.10 -5.35 6.34
CA LEU A 458 5.65 -5.25 6.16
C LEU A 458 5.36 -4.40 4.90
N PRO A 459 4.86 -5.01 3.80
CA PRO A 459 4.77 -4.36 2.49
C PRO A 459 3.62 -3.35 2.43
N LEU A 460 3.91 -2.07 2.64
CA LEU A 460 2.94 -0.97 2.53
C LEU A 460 3.05 -0.21 1.19
N GLY A 461 4.08 -0.44 0.38
CA GLY A 461 4.27 0.21 -0.92
C GLY A 461 3.39 -0.34 -2.04
N THR A 462 3.61 0.14 -3.27
CA THR A 462 2.97 -0.38 -4.49
C THR A 462 3.77 -1.53 -5.11
N GLY A 463 5.10 -1.35 -5.21
CA GLY A 463 6.07 -2.30 -5.77
C GLY A 463 6.22 -3.51 -4.86
N ASN A 464 6.89 -3.35 -3.71
CA ASN A 464 7.19 -4.36 -2.68
C ASN A 464 7.87 -5.64 -3.24
N ASP A 465 8.79 -5.48 -4.18
CA ASP A 465 9.44 -6.60 -4.85
C ASP A 465 10.33 -7.39 -3.89
N LEU A 466 11.07 -6.70 -3.02
CA LEU A 466 11.89 -7.37 -2.00
C LEU A 466 11.01 -8.17 -1.03
N ALA A 467 9.88 -7.61 -0.61
CA ALA A 467 8.95 -8.27 0.30
C ALA A 467 8.36 -9.55 -0.32
N ARG A 468 8.07 -9.56 -1.63
CA ARG A 468 7.61 -10.77 -2.34
C ARG A 468 8.68 -11.85 -2.36
N CYS A 469 9.91 -11.48 -2.70
CA CYS A 469 11.04 -12.42 -2.75
C CYS A 469 11.34 -13.00 -1.36
N LEU A 470 11.09 -12.22 -0.30
CA LEU A 470 11.17 -12.63 1.09
C LEU A 470 9.88 -13.27 1.64
N ARG A 471 8.88 -13.56 0.80
CA ARG A 471 7.60 -14.21 1.14
C ARG A 471 6.68 -13.43 2.08
N TRP A 472 6.93 -12.15 2.33
CA TRP A 472 6.02 -11.26 3.07
C TRP A 472 4.81 -10.79 2.26
N GLY A 473 4.77 -11.12 0.97
CA GLY A 473 3.64 -10.89 0.09
C GLY A 473 3.66 -9.54 -0.63
N GLY A 474 2.63 -9.32 -1.44
CA GLY A 474 2.59 -8.20 -2.38
C GLY A 474 2.15 -6.86 -1.80
N GLY A 475 1.55 -6.89 -0.62
CA GLY A 475 0.98 -5.74 0.03
C GLY A 475 0.16 -6.14 1.24
N TYR A 476 0.24 -5.37 2.32
CA TYR A 476 -0.60 -5.53 3.50
C TYR A 476 -2.03 -5.07 3.19
N GLU A 477 -3.01 -5.84 3.65
CA GLU A 477 -4.45 -5.63 3.39
C GLU A 477 -5.25 -5.53 4.70
N GLY A 478 -4.59 -5.15 5.79
CA GLY A 478 -5.28 -4.90 7.06
C GLY A 478 -5.43 -6.11 7.98
N SER A 479 -4.81 -7.26 7.65
CA SER A 479 -4.77 -8.48 8.47
C SER A 479 -4.28 -8.23 9.90
N ASP A 480 -4.51 -9.18 10.81
CA ASP A 480 -4.08 -8.99 12.20
C ASP A 480 -2.55 -8.95 12.27
N LEU A 481 -1.99 -7.87 12.83
CA LEU A 481 -0.54 -7.71 12.97
C LEU A 481 0.06 -8.78 13.89
N ARG A 482 -0.75 -9.43 14.72
CA ARG A 482 -0.31 -10.59 15.53
C ARG A 482 0.09 -11.79 14.68
N GLU A 483 -0.48 -11.95 13.49
CA GLU A 483 -0.09 -13.01 12.56
C GLU A 483 1.32 -12.73 12.02
N ILE A 484 1.57 -11.49 11.60
CA ILE A 484 2.90 -11.05 11.16
C ILE A 484 3.95 -11.22 12.27
N LEU A 485 3.61 -10.91 13.52
CA LEU A 485 4.53 -11.13 14.65
C LEU A 485 4.89 -12.62 14.79
N LYS A 486 3.90 -13.52 14.75
CA LYS A 486 4.17 -14.97 14.78
C LYS A 486 5.04 -15.42 13.61
N ASP A 487 4.78 -14.92 12.40
CA ASP A 487 5.58 -15.26 11.23
C ASP A 487 7.03 -14.79 11.37
N ILE A 488 7.28 -13.65 12.04
CA ILE A 488 8.63 -13.17 12.38
C ILE A 488 9.32 -14.14 13.37
N GLU A 489 8.61 -14.70 14.36
CA GLU A 489 9.22 -15.63 15.33
C GLU A 489 9.79 -16.88 14.67
N VAL A 490 9.12 -17.38 13.63
CA VAL A 490 9.50 -18.61 12.90
C VAL A 490 10.17 -18.34 11.55
N SER A 491 10.52 -17.09 11.28
CA SER A 491 11.18 -16.69 10.03
C SER A 491 12.64 -17.14 9.96
N GLU A 492 13.12 -17.37 8.75
CA GLU A 492 14.51 -17.73 8.47
C GLU A 492 15.33 -16.47 8.20
N VAL A 493 16.56 -16.41 8.72
CA VAL A 493 17.50 -15.34 8.38
C VAL A 493 18.21 -15.72 7.09
N ILE A 494 18.07 -14.89 6.07
CA ILE A 494 18.81 -15.02 4.82
C ILE A 494 19.72 -13.79 4.61
N PRO A 495 20.97 -13.97 4.16
CA PRO A 495 21.76 -12.86 3.65
C PRO A 495 21.20 -12.43 2.29
N VAL A 496 21.05 -11.12 2.10
CA VAL A 496 20.70 -10.52 0.80
C VAL A 496 21.84 -9.62 0.37
N ASP A 497 22.41 -9.92 -0.79
CA ASP A 497 23.49 -9.16 -1.41
C ASP A 497 23.02 -7.74 -1.74
N ARG A 498 23.93 -6.78 -1.58
CA ARG A 498 23.72 -5.37 -1.92
C ARG A 498 24.90 -4.90 -2.75
N TRP A 499 24.62 -4.06 -3.73
CA TRP A 499 25.60 -3.73 -4.77
C TRP A 499 25.90 -2.24 -4.78
N SER A 500 27.17 -1.88 -4.83
CA SER A 500 27.62 -0.50 -4.96
C SER A 500 27.61 -0.10 -6.43
N VAL A 501 27.04 1.06 -6.73
CA VAL A 501 27.03 1.66 -8.06
C VAL A 501 27.94 2.88 -8.05
N ARG A 502 28.92 2.91 -8.95
CA ARG A 502 29.76 4.09 -9.18
C ARG A 502 29.59 4.56 -10.62
N VAL A 503 29.10 5.78 -10.78
CA VAL A 503 28.92 6.42 -12.09
C VAL A 503 30.05 7.42 -12.31
N ILE A 504 30.74 7.31 -13.45
CA ILE A 504 31.84 8.18 -13.86
C ILE A 504 31.42 8.85 -15.18
N PRO A 505 31.04 10.13 -15.16
CA PRO A 505 30.73 10.87 -16.40
C PRO A 505 31.92 10.88 -17.36
N ASN A 506 31.65 10.76 -18.66
CA ASN A 506 32.69 10.86 -19.69
C ASN A 506 33.21 12.32 -19.80
N ASP A 507 32.31 13.30 -19.66
CA ASP A 507 32.61 14.71 -19.55
C ASP A 507 32.08 15.27 -18.21
N PRO A 508 32.95 15.73 -17.29
CA PRO A 508 32.53 16.33 -16.02
C PRO A 508 31.74 17.64 -16.16
N GLN A 509 31.76 18.30 -17.32
CA GLN A 509 31.04 19.56 -17.56
C GLN A 509 29.61 19.34 -18.08
N GLU A 510 29.29 18.14 -18.56
CA GLU A 510 27.96 17.83 -19.08
C GLU A 510 26.97 17.64 -17.92
N ALA A 511 26.03 18.57 -17.80
CA ALA A 511 25.05 18.57 -16.72
C ALA A 511 23.98 17.50 -16.96
N GLY A 512 23.90 16.53 -16.06
CA GLY A 512 22.81 15.54 -15.96
C GLY A 512 22.03 15.68 -14.67
N ASP A 513 21.04 14.81 -14.49
CA ASP A 513 20.37 14.68 -13.19
C ASP A 513 21.34 14.05 -12.17
N PRO A 514 21.26 14.43 -10.88
CA PRO A 514 22.06 13.79 -9.85
C PRO A 514 21.66 12.32 -9.68
N VAL A 515 22.66 11.45 -9.49
CA VAL A 515 22.42 10.03 -9.18
C VAL A 515 21.68 9.94 -7.83
N PRO A 516 20.49 9.32 -7.77
CA PRO A 516 19.62 9.38 -6.59
C PRO A 516 20.18 8.55 -5.42
N GLN A 517 20.86 7.44 -5.71
CA GLN A 517 21.48 6.56 -4.73
C GLN A 517 22.61 5.72 -5.35
N GLU A 518 23.54 5.25 -4.52
CA GLU A 518 24.72 4.48 -4.94
C GLU A 518 24.64 3.00 -4.55
N ILE A 519 23.48 2.52 -4.09
CA ILE A 519 23.29 1.14 -3.60
C ILE A 519 22.06 0.52 -4.26
N ILE A 520 22.23 -0.67 -4.83
CA ILE A 520 21.15 -1.51 -5.33
C ILE A 520 20.82 -2.55 -4.26
N ASN A 521 19.55 -2.62 -3.84
CA ASN A 521 19.02 -3.70 -3.01
C ASN A 521 18.22 -4.70 -3.85
N ASN A 522 17.50 -4.22 -4.87
CA ASN A 522 16.64 -5.02 -5.71
C ASN A 522 17.20 -5.13 -7.12
N TYR A 523 17.30 -4.00 -7.83
CA TYR A 523 17.74 -3.98 -9.21
C TYR A 523 18.11 -2.57 -9.73
N PHE A 524 18.94 -2.55 -10.75
CA PHE A 524 19.28 -1.39 -11.56
C PHE A 524 18.83 -1.60 -13.01
N SER A 525 18.35 -0.57 -13.69
CA SER A 525 18.03 -0.68 -15.12
C SER A 525 18.37 0.56 -15.93
N ILE A 526 18.60 0.35 -17.23
CA ILE A 526 18.86 1.37 -18.25
C ILE A 526 17.86 1.17 -19.39
N GLY A 527 17.31 2.26 -19.92
CA GLY A 527 16.45 2.24 -21.11
C GLY A 527 14.96 2.24 -20.78
N VAL A 528 14.17 1.43 -21.49
CA VAL A 528 12.69 1.49 -21.48
C VAL A 528 12.09 1.44 -20.07
N ASP A 529 12.59 0.56 -19.20
CA ASP A 529 12.11 0.43 -17.83
C ASP A 529 12.35 1.71 -17.01
N ALA A 530 13.59 2.23 -17.07
CA ALA A 530 13.94 3.49 -16.40
C ALA A 530 13.15 4.68 -16.94
N SER A 531 12.83 4.71 -18.24
CA SER A 531 12.01 5.76 -18.85
C SER A 531 10.58 5.75 -18.29
N ILE A 532 9.98 4.57 -18.14
CA ILE A 532 8.65 4.40 -17.53
C ILE A 532 8.69 4.86 -16.06
N ALA A 533 9.71 4.43 -15.31
CA ALA A 533 9.90 4.88 -13.92
C ALA A 533 10.04 6.40 -13.83
N HIS A 534 10.80 7.02 -14.74
CA HIS A 534 10.99 8.47 -14.82
C HIS A 534 9.67 9.23 -15.07
N ARG A 535 8.85 8.77 -16.02
CA ARG A 535 7.51 9.34 -16.27
C ARG A 535 6.59 9.19 -15.06
N PHE A 536 6.58 8.01 -14.44
CA PHE A 536 5.80 7.75 -13.23
C PHE A 536 6.20 8.69 -12.09
N HIS A 537 7.50 8.82 -11.82
CA HIS A 537 8.04 9.70 -10.78
C HIS A 537 7.65 11.16 -11.04
N SER A 538 7.92 11.67 -12.25
CA SER A 538 7.57 13.03 -12.67
C SER A 538 6.09 13.35 -12.50
N MET A 539 5.21 12.41 -12.85
CA MET A 539 3.76 12.59 -12.70
C MET A 539 3.31 12.53 -11.24
N ARG A 540 3.93 11.67 -10.42
CA ARG A 540 3.67 11.55 -8.99
C ARG A 540 4.05 12.81 -8.23
N GLU A 541 5.17 13.44 -8.58
CA GLU A 541 5.59 14.71 -7.98
C GLU A 541 4.66 15.87 -8.35
N LYS A 542 4.25 15.96 -9.63
CA LYS A 542 3.35 17.01 -10.11
C LYS A 542 1.92 16.84 -9.58
N HIS A 543 1.44 15.61 -9.41
CA HIS A 543 0.04 15.32 -9.08
C HIS A 543 -0.12 14.24 -7.99
N PRO A 544 0.42 14.44 -6.77
CA PRO A 544 0.43 13.40 -5.72
C PRO A 544 -0.96 12.88 -5.34
N GLN A 545 -2.00 13.70 -5.47
CA GLN A 545 -3.39 13.32 -5.23
C GLN A 545 -3.89 12.19 -6.15
N ARG A 546 -3.29 12.00 -7.34
CA ARG A 546 -3.63 10.92 -8.27
C ARG A 546 -3.00 9.57 -7.90
N PHE A 547 -2.04 9.56 -6.98
CA PHE A 547 -1.22 8.40 -6.62
C PHE A 547 -1.52 7.87 -5.20
N ASN A 548 -2.81 7.78 -4.86
CA ASN A 548 -3.27 7.45 -3.51
C ASN A 548 -3.70 5.98 -3.31
N SER A 549 -3.65 5.16 -4.36
CA SER A 549 -4.05 3.75 -4.34
C SER A 549 -3.03 2.89 -5.07
N ARG A 550 -2.70 1.72 -4.51
CA ARG A 550 -1.78 0.76 -5.14
C ARG A 550 -2.28 0.32 -6.52
N MET A 551 -3.58 0.05 -6.67
CA MET A 551 -4.16 -0.36 -7.95
C MET A 551 -4.05 0.76 -9.00
N LYS A 552 -4.39 2.00 -8.62
CA LYS A 552 -4.25 3.17 -9.52
C LYS A 552 -2.79 3.39 -9.92
N ASN A 553 -1.87 3.24 -8.97
CA ASN A 553 -0.45 3.37 -9.23
C ASN A 553 0.03 2.31 -10.23
N LYS A 554 -0.40 1.05 -10.09
CA LYS A 554 -0.09 -0.01 -11.07
C LYS A 554 -0.66 0.31 -12.46
N LEU A 555 -1.87 0.86 -12.53
CA LEU A 555 -2.48 1.27 -13.81
C LEU A 555 -1.69 2.38 -14.48
N TRP A 556 -1.21 3.38 -13.73
CA TRP A 556 -0.32 4.41 -14.26
C TRP A 556 0.97 3.83 -14.86
N TYR A 557 1.59 2.83 -14.22
CA TYR A 557 2.75 2.13 -14.80
C TYR A 557 2.41 1.49 -16.15
N PHE A 558 1.25 0.83 -16.25
CA PHE A 558 0.78 0.21 -17.49
C PHE A 558 0.52 1.23 -18.61
N GLU A 559 -0.14 2.35 -18.27
CA GLU A 559 -0.40 3.44 -19.23
C GLU A 559 0.91 4.05 -19.74
N PHE A 560 1.86 4.33 -18.83
CA PHE A 560 3.15 4.89 -19.22
C PHE A 560 3.98 3.89 -20.05
N ALA A 561 3.95 2.59 -19.74
CA ALA A 561 4.58 1.55 -20.55
C ALA A 561 4.00 1.52 -21.98
N THR A 562 2.68 1.60 -22.10
CA THR A 562 2.00 1.65 -23.40
C THR A 562 2.40 2.90 -24.18
N SER A 563 2.49 4.07 -23.51
CA SER A 563 2.91 5.31 -24.15
C SER A 563 4.38 5.31 -24.61
N GLU A 564 5.28 4.64 -23.87
CA GLU A 564 6.70 4.52 -24.24
C GLU A 564 6.90 3.67 -25.49
N THR A 565 6.09 2.63 -25.66
CA THR A 565 6.04 1.78 -26.86
C THR A 565 5.88 2.61 -28.13
N ILE A 566 5.05 3.65 -28.05
CA ILE A 566 4.72 4.52 -29.18
C ILE A 566 5.84 5.55 -29.42
N SER A 567 6.50 6.04 -28.36
CA SER A 567 7.55 7.06 -28.48
C SER A 567 8.93 6.52 -28.86
N ALA A 568 9.20 5.21 -28.71
CA ALA A 568 10.43 4.55 -29.20
C ALA A 568 11.75 5.18 -28.71
N SER A 569 11.74 5.83 -27.54
CA SER A 569 12.84 6.65 -27.00
C SER A 569 14.15 5.88 -26.81
N CYS A 570 14.06 4.56 -26.60
CA CYS A 570 15.19 3.68 -26.26
C CYS A 570 15.54 2.65 -27.34
N LYS A 571 15.06 2.81 -28.59
CA LYS A 571 15.39 1.89 -29.68
C LYS A 571 16.90 1.77 -29.91
N LYS A 572 17.33 0.55 -30.28
CA LYS A 572 18.74 0.22 -30.58
C LYS A 572 19.69 0.53 -29.43
N LEU A 573 19.28 0.19 -28.20
CA LEU A 573 20.07 0.43 -27.00
C LEU A 573 21.43 -0.29 -27.08
N ASN A 574 21.45 -1.47 -27.71
CA ASN A 574 22.66 -2.26 -27.96
C ASN A 574 23.75 -1.51 -28.77
N GLU A 575 23.39 -0.58 -29.65
CA GLU A 575 24.36 0.25 -30.39
C GLU A 575 25.03 1.32 -29.49
N SER A 576 24.42 1.63 -28.34
CA SER A 576 24.85 2.69 -27.43
C SER A 576 25.53 2.19 -26.16
N LEU A 577 25.68 0.87 -26.02
CA LEU A 577 26.18 0.21 -24.82
C LEU A 577 27.36 -0.70 -25.11
N VAL A 578 28.36 -0.66 -24.22
CA VAL A 578 29.38 -1.71 -24.11
C VAL A 578 29.31 -2.28 -22.71
N ILE A 579 29.00 -3.58 -22.61
CA ILE A 579 28.84 -4.29 -21.34
C ILE A 579 29.97 -5.32 -21.18
N GLU A 580 30.58 -5.29 -20.01
CA GLU A 580 31.67 -6.19 -19.63
C GLU A 580 31.38 -6.78 -18.24
N CYS A 581 31.27 -8.10 -18.15
CA CYS A 581 31.00 -8.84 -16.92
C CYS A 581 32.28 -9.57 -16.50
N CYS A 582 32.85 -9.22 -15.35
CA CYS A 582 34.12 -9.78 -14.84
C CYS A 582 35.23 -9.86 -15.91
N GLY A 583 35.43 -8.80 -16.70
CA GLY A 583 36.42 -8.76 -17.78
C GLY A 583 35.96 -9.34 -19.12
N ARG A 584 34.84 -10.06 -19.17
CA ARG A 584 34.29 -10.65 -20.40
C ARG A 584 33.25 -9.73 -21.03
N ARG A 585 33.52 -9.27 -22.25
CA ARG A 585 32.57 -8.46 -23.04
C ARG A 585 31.38 -9.31 -23.47
N LEU A 586 30.17 -8.79 -23.30
CA LEU A 586 28.95 -9.42 -23.80
C LEU A 586 28.73 -9.10 -25.29
N ASP A 587 28.29 -10.09 -26.06
CA ASP A 587 27.87 -9.90 -27.45
C ASP A 587 26.37 -9.54 -27.48
N LEU A 588 26.06 -8.31 -27.91
CA LEU A 588 24.70 -7.77 -28.01
C LEU A 588 24.24 -7.66 -29.48
N SER A 589 25.02 -8.17 -30.44
CA SER A 589 24.76 -7.97 -31.88
C SER A 589 23.50 -8.68 -32.39
N GLY A 590 23.08 -9.77 -31.71
CA GLY A 590 21.92 -10.59 -32.09
C GLY A 590 20.60 -10.21 -31.42
N VAL A 591 20.56 -9.19 -30.56
CA VAL A 591 19.38 -8.86 -29.75
C VAL A 591 19.00 -7.38 -29.90
N ALA A 592 17.75 -7.11 -30.30
CA ALA A 592 17.21 -5.76 -30.43
C ALA A 592 16.76 -5.25 -29.05
N LEU A 593 17.73 -4.83 -28.24
CA LEU A 593 17.48 -4.38 -26.87
C LEU A 593 16.93 -2.95 -26.83
N GLU A 594 15.91 -2.75 -26.00
CA GLU A 594 15.40 -1.43 -25.57
C GLU A 594 15.64 -1.18 -24.08
N GLY A 595 16.05 -2.21 -23.32
CA GLY A 595 16.44 -2.09 -21.93
C GLY A 595 17.48 -3.12 -21.48
N ILE A 596 18.20 -2.78 -20.41
CA ILE A 596 19.08 -3.66 -19.65
C ILE A 596 18.68 -3.58 -18.18
N ALA A 597 18.60 -4.73 -17.51
CA ALA A 597 18.40 -4.84 -16.07
C ALA A 597 19.54 -5.64 -15.43
N VAL A 598 20.01 -5.17 -14.27
CA VAL A 598 20.92 -5.87 -13.37
C VAL A 598 20.11 -6.20 -12.12
N LEU A 599 19.86 -7.49 -11.87
CA LEU A 599 18.94 -7.94 -10.84
C LEU A 599 19.65 -8.67 -9.72
N ASN A 600 19.32 -8.29 -8.49
CA ASN A 600 19.70 -8.99 -7.28
C ASN A 600 18.61 -9.96 -6.81
N ILE A 601 17.34 -9.67 -7.13
CA ILE A 601 16.18 -10.42 -6.67
C ILE A 601 15.47 -11.17 -7.82
N PRO A 602 14.75 -12.27 -7.53
CA PRO A 602 14.15 -13.14 -8.56
C PRO A 602 12.88 -12.63 -9.22
N SER A 603 12.36 -11.50 -8.78
CA SER A 603 11.20 -10.89 -9.42
C SER A 603 11.25 -9.37 -9.31
N MET A 604 10.64 -8.71 -10.29
CA MET A 604 10.49 -7.25 -10.32
C MET A 604 9.08 -6.87 -10.75
N HIS A 605 8.74 -5.58 -10.65
CA HIS A 605 7.46 -5.04 -11.15
C HIS A 605 6.21 -5.64 -10.51
N GLY A 606 6.28 -5.95 -9.23
CA GLY A 606 5.18 -6.53 -8.48
C GLY A 606 5.11 -8.05 -8.54
N GLY A 607 6.24 -8.72 -8.78
CA GLY A 607 6.39 -10.18 -8.70
C GLY A 607 6.60 -10.90 -10.03
N SER A 608 6.84 -10.17 -11.12
CA SER A 608 7.10 -10.77 -12.42
C SER A 608 8.51 -11.35 -12.50
N ASN A 609 8.60 -12.64 -12.81
CA ASN A 609 9.86 -13.28 -13.17
C ASN A 609 10.12 -13.08 -14.67
N LEU A 610 11.21 -12.39 -14.98
CA LEU A 610 11.52 -11.96 -16.34
C LEU A 610 11.85 -13.12 -17.30
N TRP A 611 12.46 -14.21 -16.84
CA TRP A 611 12.91 -15.34 -17.70
C TRP A 611 12.34 -16.71 -17.28
N GLY A 612 11.46 -16.74 -16.29
CA GLY A 612 10.73 -17.94 -15.83
C GLY A 612 11.47 -18.75 -14.78
N GLU A 613 10.85 -19.87 -14.35
CA GLU A 613 11.46 -20.77 -13.36
C GLU A 613 12.57 -21.62 -13.98
N SER A 614 13.71 -21.72 -13.28
CA SER A 614 14.79 -22.63 -13.66
C SER A 614 14.30 -24.08 -13.58
N LYS A 615 14.23 -24.77 -14.72
CA LYS A 615 14.02 -26.22 -14.73
C LYS A 615 15.32 -26.88 -14.32
N LYS A 616 15.40 -27.44 -13.09
CA LYS A 616 16.51 -28.33 -12.72
C LYS A 616 16.47 -29.55 -13.65
N PRO A 617 17.45 -29.75 -14.55
CA PRO A 617 17.55 -31.01 -15.25
C PRO A 617 18.10 -32.04 -14.26
N ASP A 618 17.48 -33.21 -14.16
CA ASP A 618 18.00 -34.31 -13.37
C ASP A 618 19.44 -34.64 -13.82
N GLY A 619 20.41 -34.51 -12.92
CA GLY A 619 21.78 -34.99 -13.13
C GLY A 619 22.83 -34.00 -13.65
N VAL A 620 22.60 -32.67 -13.62
CA VAL A 620 23.65 -31.70 -13.94
C VAL A 620 24.55 -31.47 -12.72
N SER A 621 25.83 -31.84 -12.86
CA SER A 621 26.91 -31.54 -11.91
C SER A 621 26.96 -30.05 -11.59
N GLU A 622 27.22 -29.68 -10.33
CA GLU A 622 27.43 -28.29 -9.90
C GLU A 622 28.28 -27.53 -10.92
N VAL A 623 27.67 -26.56 -11.60
CA VAL A 623 28.39 -25.68 -12.53
C VAL A 623 29.44 -24.98 -11.69
N GLY A 624 30.72 -25.21 -12.03
CA GLY A 624 31.85 -24.73 -11.24
C GLY A 624 31.78 -23.23 -10.95
N GLN A 625 32.49 -22.80 -9.90
CA GLN A 625 32.59 -21.44 -9.36
C GLN A 625 33.18 -20.40 -10.35
N SER A 626 32.75 -20.35 -11.61
CA SER A 626 33.18 -19.35 -12.59
C SER A 626 32.56 -18.02 -12.23
N GLU A 627 33.33 -16.98 -11.90
CA GLU A 627 32.83 -15.64 -11.52
C GLU A 627 31.86 -15.00 -12.52
N VAL A 628 31.87 -15.47 -13.77
CA VAL A 628 30.94 -15.07 -14.82
C VAL A 628 30.42 -16.27 -15.60
N ILE A 629 29.13 -16.27 -15.89
CA ILE A 629 28.45 -17.22 -16.78
C ILE A 629 27.75 -16.40 -17.85
N THR A 630 28.07 -16.66 -19.13
CA THR A 630 27.43 -16.00 -20.29
C THR A 630 26.93 -17.03 -21.32
N ASP A 631 27.12 -18.32 -21.04
CA ASP A 631 26.66 -19.39 -21.93
C ASP A 631 25.15 -19.57 -21.77
N PRO A 632 24.35 -19.46 -22.84
CA PRO A 632 22.89 -19.51 -22.73
C PRO A 632 22.33 -20.83 -22.16
N GLU A 633 22.97 -21.97 -22.39
CA GLU A 633 22.49 -23.25 -21.87
C GLU A 633 22.81 -23.40 -20.39
N LEU A 634 23.99 -22.96 -19.94
CA LEU A 634 24.32 -22.89 -18.52
C LEU A 634 23.41 -21.91 -17.78
N LEU A 635 23.09 -20.75 -18.38
CA LEU A 635 22.18 -19.77 -17.79
C LEU A 635 20.75 -20.29 -17.62
N LYS A 636 20.31 -21.29 -18.38
CA LYS A 636 19.00 -21.94 -18.15
C LYS A 636 19.00 -22.89 -16.94
N ALA A 637 20.16 -23.50 -16.66
CA ALA A 637 20.29 -24.47 -15.57
C ALA A 637 20.55 -23.83 -14.20
N VAL A 638 21.22 -22.67 -14.16
CA VAL A 638 21.57 -22.00 -12.91
C VAL A 638 20.35 -21.34 -12.27
N THR A 639 20.13 -21.63 -10.99
CA THR A 639 19.09 -20.96 -10.17
C THR A 639 19.65 -19.65 -9.64
N GLN A 640 18.84 -18.59 -9.67
CA GLN A 640 19.20 -17.32 -9.04
C GLN A 640 19.14 -17.44 -7.51
N ASP A 641 20.09 -16.82 -6.84
CA ASP A 641 20.19 -16.77 -5.39
C ASP A 641 20.51 -15.31 -5.00
N MET A 642 19.88 -14.82 -3.92
CA MET A 642 20.10 -13.45 -3.43
C MET A 642 21.32 -13.35 -2.51
N SER A 643 22.05 -14.45 -2.31
CA SER A 643 23.15 -14.57 -1.33
C SER A 643 24.46 -15.08 -1.90
N ASP A 644 24.51 -15.38 -3.20
CA ASP A 644 25.65 -16.01 -3.87
C ASP A 644 26.74 -15.02 -4.33
N LYS A 645 26.56 -13.73 -4.02
CA LYS A 645 27.41 -12.60 -4.44
C LYS A 645 27.49 -12.50 -5.96
N ARG A 646 26.38 -12.76 -6.63
CA ARG A 646 26.20 -12.58 -8.07
C ARG A 646 24.87 -11.91 -8.35
N PHE A 647 24.80 -11.28 -9.51
CA PHE A 647 23.58 -10.71 -10.05
C PHE A 647 23.35 -11.22 -11.47
N GLU A 648 22.12 -11.04 -11.93
CA GLU A 648 21.65 -11.42 -13.25
C GLU A 648 21.63 -10.20 -14.15
N VAL A 649 22.21 -10.32 -15.34
CA VAL A 649 22.15 -9.30 -16.38
C VAL A 649 21.11 -9.74 -17.40
N ILE A 650 20.03 -8.98 -17.49
CA ILE A 650 18.88 -9.29 -18.34
C ILE A 650 18.73 -8.23 -19.44
N GLY A 651 18.56 -8.69 -20.67
CA GLY A 651 18.18 -7.88 -21.81
C GLY A 651 16.66 -7.82 -21.96
N LEU A 652 16.13 -6.63 -22.19
CA LEU A 652 14.71 -6.38 -22.41
C LEU A 652 14.49 -5.96 -23.86
N GLU A 653 13.69 -6.74 -24.58
CA GLU A 653 13.14 -6.36 -25.88
C GLU A 653 11.91 -5.49 -25.62
N GLY A 654 11.78 -4.35 -26.29
CA GLY A 654 10.50 -3.61 -26.46
C GLY A 654 9.68 -3.21 -25.22
N ALA A 655 8.95 -2.10 -25.34
CA ALA A 655 7.94 -1.75 -24.34
C ALA A 655 6.70 -2.70 -24.37
N MET A 656 6.41 -3.38 -25.49
CA MET A 656 5.29 -4.35 -25.59
C MET A 656 5.53 -5.62 -24.79
N GLU A 657 6.72 -6.21 -24.91
CA GLU A 657 7.14 -7.39 -24.15
C GLU A 657 7.28 -7.03 -22.67
N MET A 658 7.75 -5.83 -22.35
CA MET A 658 7.67 -5.30 -20.99
C MET A 658 6.23 -5.26 -20.48
N GLY A 659 5.26 -4.75 -21.24
CA GLY A 659 3.84 -4.79 -20.86
C GLY A 659 3.33 -6.22 -20.57
N GLN A 660 3.80 -7.21 -21.33
CA GLN A 660 3.48 -8.63 -21.12
C GLN A 660 4.17 -9.21 -19.87
N ILE A 661 5.38 -8.74 -19.54
CA ILE A 661 6.09 -9.06 -18.30
C ILE A 661 5.37 -8.44 -17.09
N TYR A 662 5.01 -7.15 -17.15
CA TYR A 662 4.29 -6.43 -16.08
C TYR A 662 2.92 -7.07 -15.75
N THR A 663 2.29 -7.71 -16.73
CA THR A 663 1.00 -8.43 -16.57
C THR A 663 1.17 -9.92 -16.25
N GLY A 664 2.40 -10.43 -16.22
CA GLY A 664 2.69 -11.86 -15.99
C GLY A 664 2.30 -12.79 -17.14
N LEU A 665 1.96 -12.24 -18.31
CA LEU A 665 1.51 -12.97 -19.49
C LEU A 665 2.65 -13.62 -20.28
N LYS A 666 3.89 -13.13 -20.14
CA LYS A 666 5.09 -13.74 -20.71
C LYS A 666 6.33 -13.50 -19.85
N SER A 667 7.23 -14.49 -19.82
CA SER A 667 8.63 -14.32 -19.43
C SER A 667 9.45 -14.10 -20.70
N ALA A 668 9.73 -12.83 -21.03
CA ALA A 668 10.35 -12.42 -22.29
C ALA A 668 11.73 -11.75 -22.12
N GLY A 669 12.27 -11.74 -20.90
CA GLY A 669 13.62 -11.23 -20.64
C GLY A 669 14.70 -12.21 -21.07
N HIS A 670 15.74 -11.72 -21.75
CA HIS A 670 16.90 -12.52 -22.16
C HIS A 670 17.96 -12.51 -21.08
N ARG A 671 18.23 -13.66 -20.46
CA ARG A 671 19.33 -13.79 -19.50
C ARG A 671 20.67 -13.74 -20.25
N LEU A 672 21.38 -12.62 -20.16
CA LEU A 672 22.63 -12.36 -20.88
C LEU A 672 23.86 -12.84 -20.10
N ALA A 673 23.83 -12.68 -18.77
CA ALA A 673 24.92 -13.14 -17.90
C ALA A 673 24.45 -13.34 -16.46
N GLN A 674 25.25 -14.10 -15.71
CA GLN A 674 25.30 -14.05 -14.25
C GLN A 674 26.74 -13.70 -13.85
N ALA A 675 26.95 -12.71 -12.99
CA ALA A 675 28.28 -12.18 -12.71
C ALA A 675 28.40 -11.55 -11.31
N SER A 676 29.63 -11.45 -10.79
CA SER A 676 29.94 -10.74 -9.53
C SER A 676 30.39 -9.28 -9.73
N GLN A 677 30.65 -8.85 -10.97
CA GLN A 677 31.01 -7.47 -11.31
C GLN A 677 30.62 -7.16 -12.76
N ILE A 678 30.16 -5.93 -13.00
CA ILE A 678 29.80 -5.44 -14.33
C ILE A 678 30.30 -4.01 -14.52
N THR A 679 30.79 -3.74 -15.72
CA THR A 679 31.11 -2.41 -16.22
C THR A 679 30.25 -2.13 -17.44
N ILE A 680 29.50 -1.02 -17.42
CA ILE A 680 28.64 -0.57 -18.52
C ILE A 680 29.16 0.77 -18.99
N ARG A 681 29.46 0.90 -20.28
CA ARG A 681 29.87 2.17 -20.91
C ARG A 681 28.77 2.62 -21.85
N THR A 682 28.35 3.87 -21.71
CA THR A 682 27.31 4.48 -22.54
C THR A 682 27.91 5.56 -23.44
N SER A 683 27.40 5.66 -24.68
CA SER A 683 27.85 6.67 -25.67
C SER A 683 26.87 7.83 -25.85
N LYS A 684 25.68 7.77 -25.24
CA LYS A 684 24.65 8.81 -25.28
C LYS A 684 23.97 8.95 -23.91
N ALA A 685 23.24 10.04 -23.72
CA ALA A 685 22.40 10.22 -22.54
C ALA A 685 21.26 9.18 -22.52
N LEU A 686 21.04 8.54 -21.38
CA LEU A 686 20.08 7.45 -21.23
C LEU A 686 19.31 7.56 -19.89
N PRO A 687 18.02 7.20 -19.86
CA PRO A 687 17.30 7.05 -18.60
C PRO A 687 17.84 5.85 -17.83
N MET A 688 18.01 6.02 -16.53
CA MET A 688 18.47 4.99 -15.59
C MET A 688 17.61 5.00 -14.33
N GLN A 689 17.55 3.88 -13.60
CA GLN A 689 16.89 3.81 -12.30
C GLN A 689 17.57 2.79 -11.39
N ILE A 690 17.50 3.03 -10.07
CA ILE A 690 17.90 2.06 -9.03
C ILE A 690 16.72 1.92 -8.07
N ASP A 691 16.26 0.68 -7.85
CA ASP A 691 15.16 0.33 -6.92
C ASP A 691 13.90 1.22 -7.05
N GLY A 692 13.61 1.69 -8.27
CA GLY A 692 12.45 2.53 -8.59
C GLY A 692 12.68 4.03 -8.52
N GLU A 693 13.90 4.50 -8.23
CA GLU A 693 14.30 5.92 -8.25
C GLU A 693 15.03 6.25 -9.57
N PRO A 694 14.40 6.99 -10.49
CA PRO A 694 14.90 7.22 -11.84
C PRO A 694 15.66 8.55 -12.00
N TRP A 695 16.52 8.64 -13.02
CA TRP A 695 17.21 9.87 -13.43
C TRP A 695 17.67 9.81 -14.90
N MET A 696 17.97 10.96 -15.50
CA MET A 696 18.64 11.05 -16.81
C MET A 696 20.15 11.17 -16.66
N GLN A 697 20.87 10.21 -17.25
CA GLN A 697 22.33 10.11 -17.12
C GLN A 697 23.04 10.43 -18.46
N PRO A 698 23.89 11.47 -18.53
CA PRO A 698 24.80 11.71 -19.65
C PRO A 698 25.76 10.52 -19.92
N PRO A 699 26.43 10.48 -21.08
CA PRO A 699 27.43 9.46 -21.39
C PRO A 699 28.41 9.21 -20.23
N CYS A 700 28.52 7.96 -19.81
CA CYS A 700 29.28 7.62 -18.61
C CYS A 700 29.80 6.18 -18.65
N THR A 701 30.67 5.88 -17.69
CA THR A 701 31.07 4.53 -17.30
C THR A 701 30.50 4.21 -15.93
N ILE A 702 29.76 3.11 -15.84
CA ILE A 702 29.12 2.62 -14.61
C ILE A 702 29.86 1.36 -14.16
N HIS A 703 30.23 1.31 -12.89
CA HIS A 703 30.74 0.11 -12.25
C HIS A 703 29.78 -0.35 -11.17
N ILE A 704 29.38 -1.63 -11.24
CA ILE A 704 28.57 -2.27 -10.21
C ILE A 704 29.38 -3.44 -9.63
N THR A 705 29.56 -3.41 -8.31
CA THR A 705 30.38 -4.36 -7.54
C THR A 705 29.69 -4.70 -6.23
N HIS A 706 29.99 -5.87 -5.67
CA HIS A 706 29.42 -6.29 -4.39
C HIS A 706 29.83 -5.31 -3.27
N LYS A 707 28.84 -4.80 -2.52
CA LYS A 707 29.06 -3.90 -1.38
C LYS A 707 29.14 -4.70 -0.08
N ASN A 708 28.01 -5.28 0.33
CA ASN A 708 27.84 -6.05 1.56
C ASN A 708 26.58 -6.93 1.46
N GLN A 709 26.31 -7.71 2.51
CA GLN A 709 25.06 -8.46 2.67
C GLN A 709 24.25 -7.87 3.82
N ALA A 710 22.93 -7.77 3.65
CA ALA A 710 21.99 -7.45 4.71
C ALA A 710 21.31 -8.73 5.21
N ASN A 711 21.24 -8.92 6.53
CA ASN A 711 20.47 -10.00 7.11
C ASN A 711 18.98 -9.66 7.02
N MET A 712 18.24 -10.40 6.20
CA MET A 712 16.80 -10.24 6.02
C MET A 712 16.06 -11.43 6.60
N LEU A 713 14.84 -11.22 7.08
CA LEU A 713 13.95 -12.30 7.50
C LEU A 713 13.10 -12.72 6.31
N MET A 714 13.13 -14.00 5.96
CA MET A 714 12.22 -14.62 5.00
C MET A 714 11.04 -15.24 5.75
N ALA A 715 9.82 -14.87 5.36
CA ALA A 715 8.62 -15.41 5.98
C ALA A 715 8.52 -16.94 5.77
N PRO A 716 7.87 -17.66 6.68
CA PRO A 716 7.62 -19.09 6.53
C PRO A 716 6.95 -19.40 5.19
N ALA A 717 7.28 -20.56 4.61
CA ALA A 717 6.54 -21.04 3.45
C ALA A 717 5.05 -21.15 3.82
N THR A 718 4.20 -20.52 3.02
CA THR A 718 2.76 -20.74 3.13
C THR A 718 2.50 -22.23 2.94
N LYS A 719 1.95 -22.90 3.96
CA LYS A 719 1.43 -24.25 3.78
C LYS A 719 0.47 -24.19 2.59
N PRO A 720 0.52 -25.11 1.62
CA PRO A 720 -0.49 -25.16 0.57
C PRO A 720 -1.83 -25.41 1.25
N SER A 721 -2.57 -24.33 1.51
CA SER A 721 -3.97 -24.38 1.85
C SER A 721 -4.66 -25.03 0.66
N GLY A 722 -5.30 -26.16 0.90
CA GLY A 722 -5.79 -27.06 -0.15
C GLY A 722 -6.49 -26.34 -1.30
N PHE A 723 -6.06 -26.68 -2.50
CA PHE A 723 -6.79 -26.61 -3.78
C PHE A 723 -7.34 -25.28 -4.31
N PHE A 724 -7.23 -24.15 -3.61
CA PHE A 724 -7.69 -22.86 -4.14
C PHE A 724 -6.71 -21.74 -3.79
N HIS A 725 -5.66 -21.55 -4.59
CA HIS A 725 -4.99 -20.27 -4.88
C HIS A 725 -3.83 -20.48 -5.87
N LEU A 726 -4.18 -20.89 -7.09
CA LEU A 726 -3.34 -20.73 -8.27
C LEU A 726 -4.13 -19.89 -9.26
N LYS A 727 -3.79 -18.60 -9.32
CA LYS A 727 -3.71 -17.78 -10.53
C LYS A 727 -3.21 -16.39 -10.19
#